data_AF-A0A3L7S560-F1
#
_entry.id   AF-A0A3L7S560-F1
#
_cell.length_a   1.000
_cell.length_b   1.000
_cell.length_c   1.000
_cell.angle_alpha   90.00
_cell.angle_beta   90.00
_cell.angle_gamma   90.00
#
_symmetry.space_group_name_H-M   'P 1'
#
loop_
_entity.id
_entity.type
_entity.pdbx_description
1 polymer ?
#
loop_
_entity_poly.entity_id
_entity_poly.type
_entity_poly.pdbx_seq_one_letter_code
_entity_poly.pdbx_strand_id
1 'polypeptide(L)'
;MAQGPSKELAIKLMSLPPRPKRPDLPPSQLPLQFIQSERVGFLGNSSAERMNLFGHFETLLHTRFTDKELIVRNFARPAEEVGIQQRSADYTALDDPQLAFGADTYFCFFGFNESYKGPEGLDTFKQQYKQYLDMITGRYPRDDEKSPPRFILVSPFAFEPTGDPLLPDGEKENANLKLYSAAVAEVAAERKLAFVDVFEESLKLVTQKPGMQLTINGAHLNASGDQEIARLIDEKTFGSASPASFGSEKYETLRAAIVDKSWVHLQDYRMLNGWYVYGGRRTYDTETFPREYLKIRKMAEVRDRYVWDLAQGKTDVAKPDDSQTGELFVPKTRFGEPRQDYSEAEELRYLTPQQLIEQTTVPKGFQIQAFADETMFPELAKPVQLNFDNKGRLWVACMPTYPQWKPGDAPPDDRLIILEDSDHDGKADACKVFYDKLHCPTGFEFWNGGVLVVDQPRMLFLKDTDGDDKADVVVQLMDGWASDDTHHTCGAFEWSHGGKLHMLEGIATSTTLETPWGPHRSQGAGGAYVMDPRSLKIRQFALPGQYNMWCYVFNGWGQGIVGDGTTANQAWDTPLSGAQFGGRTGLNFVFNNEGMRPALGSEFLSSRHFPDDVQGQFTYACVINMNGLPRFSVADNGGGYAGARLKNEDGSPDDLIRSSDKHFRPADPQIGPDGALWFGDWANALVGHMQYSQRDPNRDHTRGRIYRLVYPERPLVAPVTQFGKPASEILEQLREYEWRTRYRARRELHGRPSEEVVPAVEAWVKSLKKDDPEYDRLRTEALWIQESHHAINSELLSGVLTCNTADARAAAIHIVADEHESLPDAQALLIAASKDAHPRVRTEAARGLSFFANIEAATALLAMTTFDADYWVDYTIQHALGANEKIWRADFLTGKITEAGPRATGIVTQLMAASKSGAAALPFLQTLMSQQPKPEEERNKAMTALAGLQGDSNRGREVFVRNCTACHKVGNGEGREFGPNLAGVAKRMNKVKIVQSVVDPNADVAEKYRSTLIVTTDGMPTAGLVVSENDTEVELFDGKAVRKIAKADIEERVTQQQSSMPEGAASTVAPSEFIDLLEYLAAQNQDVPTAK
;
A
#
# COMPACT_ATOMS: atom_id res chain seq x y z
N MET A 1 -21.92 20.00 -22.94
CA MET A 1 -23.13 19.67 -23.74
C MET A 1 -22.65 18.81 -24.91
N ALA A 2 -22.84 17.50 -24.97
CA ALA A 2 -24.10 16.77 -24.99
C ALA A 2 -24.33 15.86 -23.77
N GLN A 3 -25.62 15.65 -23.48
CA GLN A 3 -26.18 14.97 -22.32
C GLN A 3 -26.03 13.45 -22.46
N GLY A 4 -25.25 12.82 -21.57
CA GLY A 4 -25.53 11.44 -21.16
C GLY A 4 -26.72 11.43 -20.18
N PRO A 5 -27.55 10.37 -20.09
CA PRO A 5 -28.45 10.12 -18.98
C PRO A 5 -27.88 10.66 -17.70
N SER A 6 -28.62 11.63 -17.20
CA SER A 6 -28.33 12.36 -15.99
C SER A 6 -28.10 11.35 -14.88
N LYS A 7 -27.30 11.74 -13.89
CA LYS A 7 -27.25 11.09 -12.56
C LYS A 7 -28.63 10.59 -12.08
N GLU A 8 -29.72 11.23 -12.50
CA GLU A 8 -31.11 10.83 -12.30
C GLU A 8 -31.46 9.42 -12.84
N LEU A 9 -30.97 8.99 -14.02
CA LEU A 9 -31.22 7.62 -14.49
C LEU A 9 -30.53 6.61 -13.58
N ALA A 10 -29.27 6.85 -13.21
CA ALA A 10 -28.55 5.97 -12.28
C ALA A 10 -29.28 5.91 -10.93
N ILE A 11 -29.67 7.07 -10.37
CA ILE A 11 -30.48 7.15 -9.14
C ILE A 11 -31.80 6.38 -9.29
N LYS A 12 -32.48 6.50 -10.43
CA LYS A 12 -33.75 5.81 -10.69
C LYS A 12 -33.57 4.30 -10.82
N LEU A 13 -32.50 3.84 -11.47
CA LEU A 13 -32.22 2.41 -11.64
C LEU A 13 -31.77 1.76 -10.32
N MET A 14 -30.98 2.49 -9.54
CA MET A 14 -30.45 2.02 -8.25
C MET A 14 -31.40 2.31 -7.07
N SER A 15 -32.56 2.94 -7.31
CA SER A 15 -33.51 3.21 -6.24
C SER A 15 -33.98 1.89 -5.63
N LEU A 16 -33.77 1.73 -4.33
CA LEU A 16 -34.22 0.54 -3.64
C LEU A 16 -35.75 0.46 -3.70
N PRO A 17 -36.32 -0.71 -4.05
CA PRO A 17 -37.76 -0.90 -3.98
C PRO A 17 -38.23 -0.74 -2.52
N PRO A 18 -39.51 -0.39 -2.28
CA PRO A 18 -40.05 -0.33 -0.93
C PRO A 18 -39.76 -1.61 -0.16
N ARG A 19 -39.20 -1.48 1.05
CA ARG A 19 -38.83 -2.60 1.91
C ARG A 19 -39.87 -2.72 3.00
N PRO A 20 -40.85 -3.65 2.85
CA PRO A 20 -41.88 -3.83 3.86
C PRO A 20 -41.26 -4.26 5.19
N LYS A 21 -41.98 -4.01 6.28
CA LYS A 21 -41.57 -4.43 7.62
C LYS A 21 -41.18 -5.91 7.62
N ARG A 22 -39.97 -6.21 8.08
CA ARG A 22 -39.49 -7.58 8.20
C ARG A 22 -39.97 -8.22 9.51
N PRO A 23 -40.07 -9.56 9.59
CA PRO A 23 -40.41 -10.24 10.83
C PRO A 23 -39.45 -9.89 11.96
N ASP A 24 -39.94 -9.90 13.19
CA ASP A 24 -39.08 -9.71 14.36
C ASP A 24 -38.03 -10.83 14.43
N LEU A 25 -36.79 -10.46 14.76
CA LEU A 25 -35.70 -11.42 14.88
C LEU A 25 -35.72 -12.07 16.26
N PRO A 26 -35.35 -13.37 16.36
CA PRO A 26 -35.01 -13.97 17.64
C PRO A 26 -33.91 -13.14 18.34
N PRO A 27 -33.89 -13.09 19.68
CA PRO A 27 -32.86 -12.37 20.43
C PRO A 27 -31.45 -12.74 20.00
N SER A 28 -30.51 -11.80 20.14
CA SER A 28 -29.08 -12.07 19.94
C SER A 28 -28.54 -12.91 21.12
N GLN A 29 -28.78 -14.22 21.06
CA GLN A 29 -28.39 -15.19 22.10
C GLN A 29 -27.97 -16.50 21.45
N LEU A 30 -27.06 -17.22 22.10
CA LEU A 30 -26.61 -18.55 21.68
C LEU A 30 -27.37 -19.63 22.47
N PRO A 31 -27.77 -20.77 21.86
CA PRO A 31 -27.64 -21.09 20.44
C PRO A 31 -28.47 -20.18 19.53
N LEU A 32 -27.86 -19.72 18.44
CA LEU A 32 -28.49 -18.77 17.52
C LEU A 32 -29.62 -19.42 16.71
N GLN A 33 -30.69 -18.67 16.47
CA GLN A 33 -31.82 -19.09 15.64
C GLN A 33 -32.03 -18.11 14.47
N PHE A 34 -32.39 -18.66 13.32
CA PHE A 34 -32.71 -17.90 12.11
C PHE A 34 -34.19 -18.00 11.73
N ILE A 35 -34.73 -16.92 11.18
CA ILE A 35 -36.04 -16.90 10.52
C ILE A 35 -35.92 -17.35 9.05
N GLN A 36 -37.05 -17.57 8.38
CA GLN A 36 -37.08 -17.87 6.95
C GLN A 36 -36.52 -16.68 6.14
N SER A 37 -35.66 -16.98 5.17
CA SER A 37 -35.05 -16.01 4.24
C SER A 37 -34.32 -14.86 4.94
N GLU A 38 -33.71 -15.15 6.10
CA GLU A 38 -32.91 -14.19 6.82
C GLU A 38 -31.66 -13.81 6.02
N ARG A 39 -31.37 -12.51 5.97
CA ARG A 39 -30.21 -11.93 5.29
C ARG A 39 -29.06 -11.79 6.30
N VAL A 40 -27.96 -12.48 6.04
CA VAL A 40 -26.79 -12.52 6.92
C VAL A 40 -25.62 -11.78 6.26
N GLY A 41 -25.06 -10.80 6.96
CA GLY A 41 -23.90 -10.02 6.53
C GLY A 41 -22.66 -10.35 7.36
N PHE A 42 -21.50 -10.55 6.75
CA PHE A 42 -20.21 -10.62 7.46
C PHE A 42 -19.47 -9.28 7.34
N LEU A 43 -18.92 -8.79 8.45
CA LEU A 43 -18.17 -7.54 8.56
C LEU A 43 -16.88 -7.78 9.32
N GLY A 44 -15.78 -7.13 8.94
CA GLY A 44 -14.51 -7.26 9.63
C GLY A 44 -13.30 -7.26 8.70
N ASN A 45 -12.21 -7.76 9.22
CA ASN A 45 -10.90 -7.82 8.57
C ASN A 45 -10.67 -9.14 7.79
N SER A 46 -9.41 -9.50 7.49
CA SER A 46 -9.12 -10.73 6.74
C SER A 46 -9.58 -12.01 7.44
N SER A 47 -9.88 -11.97 8.75
CA SER A 47 -10.53 -13.07 9.46
C SER A 47 -11.83 -13.50 8.79
N ALA A 48 -12.61 -12.54 8.28
CA ALA A 48 -13.86 -12.79 7.57
C ALA A 48 -13.70 -12.71 6.06
N GLU A 49 -12.89 -11.79 5.54
CA GLU A 49 -12.73 -11.61 4.09
C GLU A 49 -12.25 -12.90 3.41
N ARG A 50 -11.30 -13.62 4.03
CA ARG A 50 -10.76 -14.87 3.47
C ARG A 50 -11.78 -16.01 3.42
N MET A 51 -12.89 -15.92 4.15
CA MET A 51 -14.00 -16.87 4.01
C MET A 51 -14.61 -16.84 2.60
N ASN A 52 -14.42 -15.76 1.83
CA ASN A 52 -14.82 -15.69 0.42
C ASN A 52 -14.02 -16.66 -0.47
N LEU A 53 -12.81 -17.05 -0.04
CA LEU A 53 -11.92 -17.92 -0.81
C LEU A 53 -12.29 -19.40 -0.64
N PHE A 54 -12.72 -19.77 0.56
CA PHE A 54 -12.87 -21.16 0.96
C PHE A 54 -14.32 -21.56 1.23
N GLY A 55 -15.16 -20.66 1.76
CA GLY A 55 -16.60 -20.82 1.89
C GLY A 55 -17.06 -21.79 2.99
N HIS A 56 -16.19 -22.23 3.91
CA HIS A 56 -16.54 -23.30 4.85
C HIS A 56 -17.66 -22.92 5.81
N PHE A 57 -17.59 -21.72 6.41
CA PHE A 57 -18.59 -21.31 7.41
C PHE A 57 -19.99 -21.16 6.81
N GLU A 58 -20.12 -20.54 5.65
CA GLU A 58 -21.41 -20.43 4.96
C GLU A 58 -21.94 -21.82 4.54
N THR A 59 -21.07 -22.73 4.11
CA THR A 59 -21.45 -24.11 3.79
C THR A 59 -22.07 -24.78 5.02
N LEU A 60 -21.49 -24.59 6.20
CA LEU A 60 -22.03 -25.11 7.45
C LEU A 60 -23.41 -24.53 7.77
N LEU A 61 -23.62 -23.22 7.58
CA LEU A 61 -24.94 -22.58 7.73
C LEU A 61 -26.00 -23.25 6.83
N HIS A 62 -25.69 -23.45 5.55
CA HIS A 62 -26.63 -24.08 4.61
C HIS A 62 -26.88 -25.56 4.90
N THR A 63 -25.88 -26.30 5.41
CA THR A 63 -26.08 -27.70 5.82
C THR A 63 -26.93 -27.84 7.08
N ARG A 64 -26.90 -26.88 7.99
CA ARG A 64 -27.74 -26.87 9.20
C ARG A 64 -29.17 -26.43 8.92
N PHE A 65 -29.30 -25.38 8.13
CA PHE A 65 -30.56 -24.66 7.91
C PHE A 65 -31.05 -24.86 6.47
N THR A 66 -31.14 -26.13 6.06
CA THR A 66 -31.52 -26.53 4.69
C THR A 66 -32.89 -25.98 4.25
N ASP A 67 -33.79 -25.73 5.20
CA ASP A 67 -35.15 -25.23 4.95
C ASP A 67 -35.27 -23.69 5.04
N LYS A 68 -34.27 -22.99 5.58
CA LYS A 68 -34.38 -21.55 5.88
C LYS A 68 -34.12 -20.63 4.71
N GLU A 69 -33.53 -21.14 3.62
CA GLU A 69 -33.18 -20.33 2.43
C GLU A 69 -32.43 -19.03 2.82
N LEU A 70 -31.41 -19.15 3.68
CA LEU A 70 -30.60 -18.02 4.14
C LEU A 70 -29.94 -17.31 2.95
N ILE A 71 -29.85 -15.97 3.00
CA ILE A 71 -29.13 -15.19 2.00
C ILE A 71 -27.89 -14.62 2.67
N VAL A 72 -26.70 -15.07 2.27
CA VAL A 72 -25.44 -14.68 2.92
C VAL A 72 -24.61 -13.80 1.99
N ARG A 73 -24.07 -12.70 2.53
CA ARG A 73 -23.15 -11.78 1.85
C ARG A 73 -22.01 -11.38 2.78
N ASN A 74 -20.80 -11.33 2.25
CA ASN A 74 -19.60 -11.00 3.01
C ASN A 74 -19.03 -9.67 2.52
N PHE A 75 -19.06 -8.66 3.38
CA PHE A 75 -18.59 -7.31 3.09
C PHE A 75 -17.25 -6.98 3.74
N ALA A 76 -16.63 -7.96 4.39
CA ALA A 76 -15.32 -7.80 5.02
C ALA A 76 -14.25 -7.40 4.00
N ARG A 77 -13.23 -6.69 4.48
CA ARG A 77 -12.06 -6.27 3.70
C ARG A 77 -10.79 -6.33 4.55
N PRO A 78 -9.62 -6.57 3.96
CA PRO A 78 -8.36 -6.55 4.69
C PRO A 78 -8.12 -5.18 5.35
N ALA A 79 -7.40 -5.20 6.47
CA ALA A 79 -7.04 -4.02 7.25
C ALA A 79 -8.25 -3.19 7.73
N GLU A 80 -9.41 -3.80 7.97
CA GLU A 80 -10.50 -3.11 8.68
C GLU A 80 -10.29 -3.13 10.19
N GLU A 81 -10.58 -1.99 10.81
CA GLU A 81 -10.73 -1.82 12.26
C GLU A 81 -12.09 -1.14 12.52
N VAL A 82 -12.70 -1.30 13.69
CA VAL A 82 -13.99 -0.65 14.03
C VAL A 82 -13.95 0.88 13.93
N GLY A 83 -12.78 1.49 14.12
CA GLY A 83 -12.59 2.94 14.00
C GLY A 83 -12.18 3.43 12.60
N ILE A 84 -11.82 2.52 11.68
CA ILE A 84 -11.21 2.87 10.38
C ILE A 84 -11.70 1.90 9.30
N GLN A 85 -12.57 2.38 8.39
CA GLN A 85 -13.05 1.63 7.22
C GLN A 85 -12.70 2.39 5.93
N GLN A 86 -11.41 2.41 5.55
CA GLN A 86 -10.95 3.10 4.35
C GLN A 86 -11.59 2.48 3.09
N ARG A 87 -11.96 3.33 2.12
CA ARG A 87 -12.61 2.95 0.86
C ARG A 87 -12.05 3.73 -0.32
N SER A 88 -12.35 3.26 -1.52
CA SER A 88 -12.16 4.00 -2.77
C SER A 88 -12.87 5.35 -2.74
N ALA A 89 -12.35 6.30 -3.51
CA ALA A 89 -13.03 7.59 -3.69
C ALA A 89 -14.45 7.36 -4.26
N ASP A 90 -15.42 8.13 -3.76
CA ASP A 90 -16.83 8.07 -4.16
C ASP A 90 -17.53 6.72 -3.93
N TYR A 91 -16.91 5.77 -3.21
CA TYR A 91 -17.59 4.55 -2.77
C TYR A 91 -18.88 4.93 -2.05
N THR A 92 -20.01 4.33 -2.43
CA THR A 92 -21.38 4.64 -1.99
C THR A 92 -22.05 5.92 -2.54
N ALA A 93 -21.41 6.67 -3.44
CA ALA A 93 -21.98 7.91 -3.97
C ALA A 93 -23.15 7.69 -4.95
N LEU A 94 -23.12 6.60 -5.72
CA LEU A 94 -24.21 6.20 -6.64
C LEU A 94 -25.18 5.21 -6.01
N ASP A 95 -24.65 4.23 -5.29
CA ASP A 95 -25.37 3.12 -4.67
C ASP A 95 -24.51 2.55 -3.54
N ASP A 96 -25.15 2.05 -2.48
CA ASP A 96 -24.49 1.46 -1.32
C ASP A 96 -24.85 -0.04 -1.22
N PRO A 97 -23.91 -0.96 -1.50
CA PRO A 97 -24.19 -2.40 -1.52
C PRO A 97 -24.69 -2.96 -0.19
N GLN A 98 -24.24 -2.42 0.94
CA GLN A 98 -24.71 -2.87 2.25
C GLN A 98 -26.15 -2.41 2.50
N LEU A 99 -26.48 -1.17 2.12
CA LEU A 99 -27.84 -0.65 2.21
C LEU A 99 -28.79 -1.40 1.28
N ALA A 100 -28.35 -1.68 0.06
CA ALA A 100 -29.11 -2.43 -0.93
C ALA A 100 -29.41 -3.85 -0.46
N PHE A 101 -28.43 -4.51 0.16
CA PHE A 101 -28.61 -5.82 0.75
C PHE A 101 -29.54 -5.78 1.98
N GLY A 102 -29.36 -4.81 2.88
CA GLY A 102 -30.20 -4.65 4.08
C GLY A 102 -30.20 -5.89 4.95
N ALA A 103 -29.05 -6.25 5.52
CA ALA A 103 -28.91 -7.46 6.33
C ALA A 103 -29.82 -7.43 7.56
N ASP A 104 -30.36 -8.59 7.93
CA ASP A 104 -31.05 -8.81 9.20
C ASP A 104 -30.06 -9.01 10.34
N THR A 105 -29.04 -9.83 10.10
CA THR A 105 -28.04 -10.20 11.10
C THR A 105 -26.64 -9.95 10.57
N TYR A 106 -25.81 -9.31 11.38
CA TYR A 106 -24.38 -9.13 11.12
C TYR A 106 -23.54 -10.02 12.04
N PHE A 107 -22.59 -10.76 11.46
CA PHE A 107 -21.45 -11.31 12.19
C PHE A 107 -20.28 -10.34 12.06
N CYS A 108 -19.73 -9.91 13.20
CA CYS A 108 -18.67 -8.91 13.27
C CYS A 108 -17.36 -9.54 13.75
N PHE A 109 -16.34 -9.50 12.89
CA PHE A 109 -15.02 -10.10 13.07
C PHE A 109 -13.95 -9.02 13.24
N PHE A 110 -13.98 -8.33 14.38
CA PHE A 110 -13.05 -7.25 14.74
C PHE A 110 -12.22 -7.62 15.97
N GLY A 111 -11.10 -6.91 16.18
CA GLY A 111 -10.19 -7.10 17.32
C GLY A 111 -8.81 -7.61 16.92
N PHE A 112 -8.67 -8.25 15.75
CA PHE A 112 -7.37 -8.74 15.27
C PHE A 112 -6.45 -7.59 14.86
N ASN A 113 -6.88 -6.71 13.96
CA ASN A 113 -6.06 -5.56 13.55
C ASN A 113 -5.87 -4.54 14.67
N GLU A 114 -6.86 -4.39 15.54
CA GLU A 114 -6.77 -3.49 16.67
C GLU A 114 -5.74 -3.98 17.71
N SER A 115 -5.48 -5.30 17.80
CA SER A 115 -4.58 -5.86 18.81
C SER A 115 -3.12 -5.44 18.66
N TYR A 116 -2.69 -5.02 17.47
CA TYR A 116 -1.35 -4.47 17.24
C TYR A 116 -1.08 -3.18 18.02
N LYS A 117 -2.11 -2.48 18.51
CA LYS A 117 -1.96 -1.33 19.44
C LYS A 117 -1.62 -1.76 20.87
N GLY A 118 -1.64 -3.07 21.16
CA GLY A 118 -1.38 -3.61 22.50
C GLY A 118 -2.41 -3.16 23.55
N PRO A 119 -2.06 -3.28 24.84
CA PRO A 119 -2.97 -2.95 25.95
C PRO A 119 -3.45 -1.49 25.96
N GLU A 120 -2.65 -0.55 25.44
CA GLU A 120 -2.98 0.88 25.43
C GLU A 120 -4.17 1.22 24.52
N GLY A 121 -4.49 0.38 23.55
CA GLY A 121 -5.61 0.58 22.61
C GLY A 121 -6.98 0.11 23.10
N LEU A 122 -7.05 -0.66 24.20
CA LEU A 122 -8.27 -1.40 24.59
C LEU A 122 -9.50 -0.52 24.86
N ASP A 123 -9.32 0.57 25.62
CA ASP A 123 -10.45 1.45 25.97
C ASP A 123 -11.01 2.15 24.73
N THR A 124 -10.12 2.62 23.85
CA THR A 124 -10.48 3.24 22.58
C THR A 124 -11.22 2.23 21.69
N PHE A 125 -10.71 1.00 21.60
CA PHE A 125 -11.35 -0.08 20.84
C PHE A 125 -12.78 -0.35 21.33
N LYS A 126 -12.99 -0.55 22.63
CA LYS A 126 -14.33 -0.80 23.20
C LYS A 126 -15.29 0.34 22.91
N GLN A 127 -14.84 1.59 23.03
CA GLN A 127 -15.65 2.76 22.70
C GLN A 127 -16.00 2.81 21.21
N GLN A 128 -15.01 2.64 20.34
CA GLN A 128 -15.20 2.68 18.89
C GLN A 128 -16.07 1.52 18.40
N TYR A 129 -15.98 0.32 19.00
CA TYR A 129 -16.84 -0.80 18.64
C TYR A 129 -18.31 -0.49 18.96
N LYS A 130 -18.61 0.07 20.15
CA LYS A 130 -19.98 0.50 20.48
C LYS A 130 -20.51 1.55 19.49
N GLN A 131 -19.69 2.54 19.15
CA GLN A 131 -20.02 3.58 18.16
C GLN A 131 -20.24 2.98 16.77
N TYR A 132 -19.43 1.99 16.38
CA TYR A 132 -19.56 1.28 15.12
C TYR A 132 -20.90 0.54 15.02
N LEU A 133 -21.30 -0.18 16.06
CA LEU A 133 -22.60 -0.87 16.10
C LEU A 133 -23.78 0.12 15.97
N ASP A 134 -23.69 1.28 16.64
CA ASP A 134 -24.70 2.33 16.54
C ASP A 134 -24.76 2.94 15.13
N MET A 135 -23.58 3.16 14.52
CA MET A 135 -23.45 3.67 13.17
C MET A 135 -24.03 2.70 12.12
N ILE A 136 -23.71 1.41 12.20
CA ILE A 136 -24.29 0.38 11.32
C ILE A 136 -25.81 0.29 11.50
N THR A 137 -26.30 0.32 12.75
CA THR A 137 -27.75 0.32 13.05
C THR A 137 -28.46 1.50 12.40
N GLY A 138 -27.89 2.70 12.51
CA GLY A 138 -28.48 3.91 11.95
C GLY A 138 -28.40 3.99 10.43
N ARG A 139 -27.29 3.53 9.84
CA ARG A 139 -27.03 3.63 8.39
C ARG A 139 -27.74 2.53 7.59
N TYR A 140 -27.85 1.32 8.14
CA TYR A 140 -28.33 0.14 7.43
C TYR A 140 -29.50 -0.55 8.14
N PRO A 141 -30.69 0.08 8.20
CA PRO A 141 -31.87 -0.57 8.73
C PRO A 141 -32.35 -1.70 7.81
N ARG A 142 -33.06 -2.67 8.42
CA ARG A 142 -33.57 -3.88 7.74
C ARG A 142 -34.73 -3.59 6.78
N ASP A 143 -35.50 -2.54 7.03
CA ASP A 143 -36.70 -2.16 6.29
C ASP A 143 -36.95 -0.65 6.37
N ASP A 144 -38.02 -0.19 5.72
CA ASP A 144 -38.41 1.22 5.69
C ASP A 144 -39.05 1.68 7.01
N GLU A 145 -39.45 0.75 7.90
CA GLU A 145 -39.84 1.04 9.29
C GLU A 145 -38.64 1.25 10.22
N LYS A 146 -37.41 1.13 9.68
CA LYS A 146 -36.14 1.27 10.39
C LYS A 146 -35.96 0.23 11.50
N SER A 147 -36.45 -1.00 11.30
CA SER A 147 -36.16 -2.11 12.19
C SER A 147 -34.64 -2.32 12.32
N PRO A 148 -34.08 -2.40 13.54
CA PRO A 148 -32.64 -2.51 13.74
C PRO A 148 -32.13 -3.91 13.36
N PRO A 149 -30.90 -4.02 12.82
CA PRO A 149 -30.24 -5.30 12.62
C PRO A 149 -29.86 -5.97 13.96
N ARG A 150 -29.71 -7.29 13.92
CA ARG A 150 -29.14 -8.11 15.00
C ARG A 150 -27.63 -8.24 14.80
N PHE A 151 -26.85 -8.19 15.87
CA PHE A 151 -25.40 -8.34 15.82
C PHE A 151 -24.94 -9.57 16.60
N ILE A 152 -23.98 -10.30 16.04
CA ILE A 152 -23.23 -11.39 16.64
C ILE A 152 -21.75 -10.98 16.63
N LEU A 153 -21.12 -10.89 17.79
CA LEU A 153 -19.71 -10.52 17.86
C LEU A 153 -18.86 -11.79 17.94
N VAL A 154 -17.87 -11.92 17.06
CA VAL A 154 -16.95 -13.06 17.03
C VAL A 154 -15.60 -12.58 17.54
N SER A 155 -14.96 -13.34 18.44
CA SER A 155 -13.59 -13.01 18.87
C SER A 155 -12.58 -13.21 17.74
N PRO A 156 -11.43 -12.52 17.75
CA PRO A 156 -10.33 -12.87 16.86
C PRO A 156 -9.84 -14.30 17.16
N PHE A 157 -9.35 -15.01 16.14
CA PHE A 157 -8.65 -16.28 16.33
C PHE A 157 -7.18 -16.04 16.75
N ALA A 158 -6.51 -17.08 17.24
CA ALA A 158 -5.12 -17.01 17.68
C ALA A 158 -4.12 -16.90 16.51
N PHE A 159 -3.09 -16.09 16.68
CA PHE A 159 -1.94 -16.03 15.79
C PHE A 159 -1.17 -17.36 15.86
N GLU A 160 -0.82 -17.95 14.73
CA GLU A 160 -0.06 -19.21 14.70
C GLU A 160 1.44 -18.96 14.87
N PRO A 161 2.11 -19.52 15.89
CA PRO A 161 3.56 -19.39 16.03
C PRO A 161 4.27 -20.08 14.87
N THR A 162 4.97 -19.29 14.05
CA THR A 162 5.67 -19.79 12.84
C THR A 162 7.04 -20.38 13.17
N GLY A 163 7.69 -19.88 14.23
CA GLY A 163 9.09 -20.19 14.54
C GLY A 163 10.11 -19.50 13.64
N ASP A 164 9.66 -18.68 12.69
CA ASP A 164 10.51 -17.91 11.80
C ASP A 164 10.91 -16.58 12.48
N PRO A 165 12.21 -16.30 12.69
CA PRO A 165 12.66 -15.06 13.32
C PRO A 165 12.39 -13.80 12.47
N LEU A 166 12.06 -13.96 11.19
CA LEU A 166 11.68 -12.86 10.29
C LEU A 166 10.18 -12.57 10.31
N LEU A 167 9.39 -13.31 11.09
CA LEU A 167 7.98 -13.07 11.32
C LEU A 167 7.71 -12.67 12.78
N PRO A 168 6.53 -12.13 13.11
CA PRO A 168 6.20 -11.75 14.47
C PRO A 168 6.26 -12.92 15.46
N ASP A 169 6.56 -12.59 16.71
CA ASP A 169 6.48 -13.51 17.83
C ASP A 169 5.01 -13.86 18.14
N GLY A 170 4.61 -15.08 17.82
CA GLY A 170 3.23 -15.54 18.01
C GLY A 170 2.77 -15.57 19.47
N GLU A 171 3.66 -15.73 20.46
CA GLU A 171 3.27 -15.67 21.87
C GLU A 171 2.91 -14.23 22.26
N LYS A 172 3.72 -13.27 21.84
CA LYS A 172 3.47 -11.84 22.05
C LYS A 172 2.17 -11.40 21.38
N GLU A 173 1.94 -11.78 20.12
CA GLU A 173 0.71 -11.42 19.42
C GLU A 173 -0.52 -12.04 20.07
N ASN A 174 -0.45 -13.31 20.50
CA ASN A 174 -1.55 -13.96 21.21
C ASN A 174 -1.85 -13.34 22.58
N ALA A 175 -0.84 -12.80 23.29
CA ALA A 175 -1.07 -12.08 24.53
C ALA A 175 -1.96 -10.84 24.30
N ASN A 176 -1.73 -10.11 23.20
CA ASN A 176 -2.58 -8.99 22.81
C ASN A 176 -3.97 -9.46 22.34
N LEU A 177 -4.04 -10.44 21.43
CA LEU A 177 -5.32 -10.96 20.91
C LEU A 177 -6.25 -11.46 22.02
N LYS A 178 -5.70 -12.05 23.09
CA LYS A 178 -6.47 -12.45 24.27
C LYS A 178 -7.17 -11.27 24.94
N LEU A 179 -6.48 -10.13 25.08
CA LEU A 179 -7.05 -8.91 25.67
C LEU A 179 -8.18 -8.36 24.79
N TYR A 180 -7.99 -8.37 23.47
CA TYR A 180 -9.01 -7.88 22.54
C TYR A 180 -10.20 -8.83 22.45
N SER A 181 -10.01 -10.15 22.52
CA SER A 181 -11.09 -11.13 22.65
C SER A 181 -11.95 -10.87 23.89
N ALA A 182 -11.31 -10.64 25.05
CA ALA A 182 -12.02 -10.25 26.27
C ALA A 182 -12.77 -8.92 26.12
N ALA A 183 -12.18 -7.92 25.46
CA ALA A 183 -12.84 -6.65 25.18
C ALA A 183 -14.06 -6.80 24.26
N VAL A 184 -14.03 -7.69 23.27
CA VAL A 184 -15.21 -8.02 22.45
C VAL A 184 -16.30 -8.65 23.31
N ALA A 185 -15.93 -9.57 24.22
CA ALA A 185 -16.87 -10.19 25.16
C ALA A 185 -17.55 -9.15 26.07
N GLU A 186 -16.78 -8.18 26.59
CA GLU A 186 -17.30 -7.06 27.39
C GLU A 186 -18.31 -6.22 26.60
N VAL A 187 -17.97 -5.83 25.37
CA VAL A 187 -18.87 -5.07 24.50
C VAL A 187 -20.15 -5.85 24.22
N ALA A 188 -20.04 -7.15 23.93
CA ALA A 188 -21.20 -8.01 23.71
C ALA A 188 -22.10 -8.08 24.96
N ALA A 189 -21.51 -8.26 26.15
CA ALA A 189 -22.25 -8.32 27.41
C ALA A 189 -22.97 -6.99 27.72
N GLU A 190 -22.28 -5.85 27.58
CA GLU A 190 -22.86 -4.51 27.78
C GLU A 190 -24.04 -4.27 26.83
N ARG A 191 -23.92 -4.72 25.57
CA ARG A 191 -24.93 -4.54 24.52
C ARG A 191 -25.97 -5.65 24.47
N LYS A 192 -25.86 -6.67 25.34
CA LYS A 192 -26.71 -7.87 25.38
C LYS A 192 -26.77 -8.59 24.03
N LEU A 193 -25.61 -8.75 23.41
CA LEU A 193 -25.42 -9.44 22.13
C LEU A 193 -24.80 -10.81 22.35
N ALA A 194 -25.05 -11.73 21.41
CA ALA A 194 -24.35 -12.99 21.32
C ALA A 194 -22.86 -12.77 21.06
N PHE A 195 -22.03 -13.51 21.79
CA PHE A 195 -20.59 -13.53 21.65
C PHE A 195 -20.12 -14.95 21.33
N VAL A 196 -19.46 -15.11 20.19
CA VAL A 196 -18.91 -16.38 19.72
C VAL A 196 -17.40 -16.35 19.95
N ASP A 197 -16.95 -17.06 20.98
CA ASP A 197 -15.52 -17.14 21.30
C ASP A 197 -14.83 -18.29 20.56
N VAL A 198 -13.90 -17.94 19.68
CA VAL A 198 -13.03 -18.86 18.94
C VAL A 198 -11.55 -18.77 19.35
N PHE A 199 -11.17 -17.78 20.16
CA PHE A 199 -9.77 -17.51 20.51
C PHE A 199 -9.14 -18.67 21.28
N GLU A 200 -9.72 -19.06 22.41
CA GLU A 200 -9.11 -20.06 23.30
C GLU A 200 -8.97 -21.44 22.64
N GLU A 201 -9.92 -21.85 21.79
CA GLU A 201 -9.83 -23.12 21.06
C GLU A 201 -8.87 -23.02 19.86
N SER A 202 -8.87 -21.91 19.12
CA SER A 202 -7.88 -21.72 18.05
C SER A 202 -6.45 -21.65 18.59
N LEU A 203 -6.24 -21.06 19.78
CA LEU A 203 -4.95 -21.07 20.46
C LEU A 203 -4.46 -22.48 20.75
N LYS A 204 -5.35 -23.37 21.23
CA LYS A 204 -5.02 -24.78 21.43
C LYS A 204 -4.67 -25.47 20.11
N LEU A 205 -5.37 -25.16 19.01
CA LEU A 205 -5.08 -25.75 17.70
C LEU A 205 -3.68 -25.36 17.20
N VAL A 206 -3.35 -24.06 17.22
CA VAL A 206 -2.06 -23.56 16.68
C VAL A 206 -0.86 -23.92 17.56
N THR A 207 -1.07 -24.16 18.86
CA THR A 207 0.01 -24.55 19.79
C THR A 207 0.27 -26.06 19.82
N GLN A 208 -0.69 -26.90 19.39
CA GLN A 208 -0.50 -28.37 19.33
C GLN A 208 0.60 -28.79 18.34
N LYS A 209 0.67 -28.10 17.19
CA LYS A 209 1.68 -28.36 16.16
C LYS A 209 2.19 -27.02 15.62
N PRO A 210 3.35 -26.55 16.12
CA PRO A 210 3.98 -25.34 15.59
C PRO A 210 4.31 -25.47 14.09
N GLY A 211 4.27 -24.34 13.39
CA GLY A 211 4.70 -24.21 11.99
C GLY A 211 3.56 -24.19 10.96
N MET A 212 3.01 -23.01 10.66
CA MET A 212 2.20 -22.65 9.47
C MET A 212 1.29 -23.76 8.89
N GLN A 213 0.56 -24.48 9.74
CA GLN A 213 -0.39 -25.52 9.33
C GLN A 213 -1.77 -24.93 9.01
N LEU A 214 -2.17 -23.88 9.73
CA LEU A 214 -3.50 -23.28 9.62
C LEU A 214 -3.45 -21.89 8.99
N THR A 215 -2.28 -21.27 8.92
CA THR A 215 -2.06 -19.95 8.34
C THR A 215 -0.95 -20.00 7.30
N ILE A 216 -0.87 -18.96 6.48
CA ILE A 216 0.23 -18.78 5.51
C ILE A 216 1.40 -17.96 6.08
N ASN A 217 1.20 -17.27 7.21
CA ASN A 217 2.18 -16.34 7.79
C ASN A 217 1.95 -16.04 9.28
N GLY A 218 1.23 -16.90 9.99
CA GLY A 218 0.83 -16.68 11.38
C GLY A 218 -0.49 -15.91 11.56
N ALA A 219 -0.81 -15.00 10.64
CA ALA A 219 -1.99 -14.14 10.73
C ALA A 219 -3.13 -14.52 9.78
N HIS A 220 -2.85 -15.01 8.57
CA HIS A 220 -3.89 -15.20 7.55
C HIS A 220 -4.19 -16.68 7.34
N LEU A 221 -5.46 -17.09 7.53
CA LEU A 221 -5.88 -18.49 7.43
C LEU A 221 -5.64 -19.06 6.03
N ASN A 222 -5.07 -20.26 5.95
CA ASN A 222 -5.10 -21.08 4.73
C ASN A 222 -6.42 -21.88 4.67
N ALA A 223 -6.59 -22.75 3.65
CA ALA A 223 -7.82 -23.53 3.50
C ALA A 223 -8.14 -24.40 4.74
N SER A 224 -7.13 -25.05 5.32
CA SER A 224 -7.28 -25.86 6.53
C SER A 224 -7.65 -25.01 7.75
N GLY A 225 -7.03 -23.83 7.88
CA GLY A 225 -7.37 -22.86 8.93
C GLY A 225 -8.79 -22.36 8.82
N ASP A 226 -9.24 -21.97 7.63
CA ASP A 226 -10.64 -21.54 7.39
C ASP A 226 -11.62 -22.66 7.78
N GLN A 227 -11.32 -23.90 7.41
CA GLN A 227 -12.14 -25.05 7.79
C GLN A 227 -12.27 -25.21 9.31
N GLU A 228 -11.15 -25.16 10.05
CA GLU A 228 -11.18 -25.32 11.51
C GLU A 228 -11.82 -24.14 12.23
N ILE A 229 -11.54 -22.91 11.79
CA ILE A 229 -12.18 -21.72 12.37
C ILE A 229 -13.68 -21.73 12.04
N ALA A 230 -14.09 -22.10 10.83
CA ALA A 230 -15.50 -22.28 10.48
C ALA A 230 -16.20 -23.31 11.37
N ARG A 231 -15.54 -24.45 11.65
CA ARG A 231 -16.05 -25.49 12.57
C ARG A 231 -16.23 -24.93 13.98
N LEU A 232 -15.27 -24.15 14.48
CA LEU A 232 -15.37 -23.51 15.81
C LEU A 232 -16.49 -22.47 15.87
N ILE A 233 -16.59 -21.58 14.88
CA ILE A 233 -17.66 -20.59 14.81
C ILE A 233 -19.02 -21.30 14.81
N ASP A 234 -19.20 -22.30 13.96
CA ASP A 234 -20.42 -23.07 13.85
C ASP A 234 -20.80 -23.77 15.17
N GLU A 235 -19.86 -24.52 15.77
CA GLU A 235 -20.10 -25.25 17.01
C GLU A 235 -20.50 -24.32 18.16
N LYS A 236 -19.77 -23.21 18.32
CA LYS A 236 -20.02 -22.23 19.38
C LYS A 236 -21.31 -21.44 19.13
N THR A 237 -21.64 -21.14 17.87
CA THR A 237 -22.85 -20.41 17.51
C THR A 237 -24.12 -21.25 17.76
N PHE A 238 -24.07 -22.55 17.48
CA PHE A 238 -25.26 -23.42 17.53
C PHE A 238 -25.25 -24.44 18.67
N GLY A 239 -24.23 -24.43 19.53
CA GLY A 239 -24.14 -25.25 20.75
C GLY A 239 -23.94 -26.76 20.51
N SER A 240 -23.62 -27.16 19.30
CA SER A 240 -23.40 -28.56 18.89
C SER A 240 -22.52 -28.58 17.64
N ALA A 241 -21.79 -29.67 17.38
CA ALA A 241 -21.04 -29.82 16.13
C ALA A 241 -21.97 -30.00 14.91
N SER A 242 -21.54 -29.54 13.74
CA SER A 242 -22.32 -29.73 12.50
C SER A 242 -22.33 -31.20 12.10
N PRO A 243 -23.45 -31.74 11.61
CA PRO A 243 -23.48 -33.08 11.03
C PRO A 243 -22.81 -33.15 9.64
N ALA A 244 -22.37 -32.02 9.07
CA ALA A 244 -21.70 -31.99 7.78
C ALA A 244 -20.37 -32.75 7.78
N SER A 245 -20.11 -33.52 6.72
CA SER A 245 -18.81 -34.18 6.50
C SER A 245 -17.98 -33.34 5.54
N PHE A 246 -16.97 -32.65 6.06
CA PHE A 246 -15.94 -31.99 5.24
C PHE A 246 -15.33 -32.98 4.23
N GLY A 247 -15.03 -32.50 3.02
CA GLY A 247 -14.47 -33.33 1.95
C GLY A 247 -15.43 -34.31 1.29
N SER A 248 -16.67 -34.47 1.78
CA SER A 248 -17.67 -35.28 1.06
C SER A 248 -18.11 -34.59 -0.23
N GLU A 249 -18.41 -35.36 -1.28
CA GLU A 249 -18.82 -34.81 -2.59
C GLU A 249 -19.99 -33.82 -2.48
N LYS A 250 -20.99 -34.12 -1.64
CA LYS A 250 -22.12 -33.22 -1.38
C LYS A 250 -21.66 -31.89 -0.75
N TYR A 251 -20.76 -31.96 0.23
CA TYR A 251 -20.23 -30.77 0.90
C TYR A 251 -19.39 -29.92 -0.05
N GLU A 252 -18.48 -30.54 -0.80
CA GLU A 252 -17.60 -29.83 -1.74
C GLU A 252 -18.37 -29.22 -2.92
N THR A 253 -19.43 -29.90 -3.40
CA THR A 253 -20.32 -29.34 -4.44
C THR A 253 -21.05 -28.10 -3.95
N LEU A 254 -21.58 -28.13 -2.73
CA LEU A 254 -22.24 -26.97 -2.10
C LEU A 254 -21.23 -25.84 -1.84
N ARG A 255 -20.05 -26.17 -1.32
CA ARG A 255 -18.99 -25.20 -1.04
C ARG A 255 -18.50 -24.52 -2.31
N ALA A 256 -18.30 -25.25 -3.40
CA ALA A 256 -17.92 -24.68 -4.70
C ALA A 256 -18.98 -23.70 -5.23
N ALA A 257 -20.27 -24.01 -5.08
CA ALA A 257 -21.36 -23.11 -5.43
C ALA A 257 -21.36 -21.82 -4.59
N ILE A 258 -21.01 -21.92 -3.31
CA ILE A 258 -20.86 -20.78 -2.41
C ILE A 258 -19.67 -19.91 -2.81
N VAL A 259 -18.52 -20.51 -3.14
CA VAL A 259 -17.33 -19.76 -3.59
C VAL A 259 -17.61 -19.02 -4.90
N ASP A 260 -18.32 -19.64 -5.86
CA ASP A 260 -18.78 -18.98 -7.09
C ASP A 260 -19.69 -17.77 -6.80
N LYS A 261 -20.66 -17.94 -5.88
CA LYS A 261 -21.52 -16.85 -5.41
C LYS A 261 -20.72 -15.72 -4.75
N SER A 262 -19.75 -16.04 -3.90
CA SER A 262 -18.88 -15.07 -3.23
C SER A 262 -18.07 -14.26 -4.24
N TRP A 263 -17.56 -14.91 -5.30
CA TRP A 263 -16.85 -14.21 -6.39
C TRP A 263 -17.77 -13.22 -7.13
N VAL A 264 -19.00 -13.60 -7.45
CA VAL A 264 -19.98 -12.68 -8.07
C VAL A 264 -20.32 -11.52 -7.13
N HIS A 265 -20.52 -11.79 -5.84
CA HIS A 265 -20.79 -10.75 -4.85
C HIS A 265 -19.63 -9.76 -4.72
N LEU A 266 -18.38 -10.23 -4.81
CA LEU A 266 -17.21 -9.34 -4.76
C LEU A 266 -17.27 -8.24 -5.85
N GLN A 267 -17.88 -8.54 -7.01
CA GLN A 267 -18.08 -7.57 -8.09
C GLN A 267 -19.19 -6.53 -7.79
N ASP A 268 -19.96 -6.68 -6.69
CA ASP A 268 -20.96 -5.69 -6.26
C ASP A 268 -20.37 -4.62 -5.33
N TYR A 269 -19.35 -4.96 -4.54
CA TYR A 269 -18.81 -4.04 -3.53
C TYR A 269 -17.31 -3.76 -3.66
N ARG A 270 -16.56 -4.51 -4.48
CA ARG A 270 -15.12 -4.33 -4.68
C ARG A 270 -14.70 -4.65 -6.12
N MET A 271 -15.51 -4.19 -7.07
CA MET A 271 -15.23 -4.37 -8.49
C MET A 271 -13.97 -3.62 -8.92
N LEU A 272 -13.22 -4.19 -9.88
CA LEU A 272 -12.16 -3.47 -10.58
C LEU A 272 -12.70 -2.20 -11.25
N ASN A 273 -11.83 -1.20 -11.39
CA ASN A 273 -12.17 0.16 -11.79
C ASN A 273 -13.25 0.82 -10.91
N GLY A 274 -13.24 0.52 -9.60
CA GLY A 274 -14.21 1.05 -8.65
C GLY A 274 -14.46 2.56 -8.76
N TRP A 275 -13.46 3.37 -9.06
CA TRP A 275 -13.63 4.82 -9.23
C TRP A 275 -14.57 5.21 -10.37
N TYR A 276 -14.58 4.43 -11.45
CA TYR A 276 -15.54 4.59 -12.56
C TYR A 276 -16.92 4.09 -12.16
N VAL A 277 -16.97 2.94 -11.49
CA VAL A 277 -18.22 2.25 -11.17
C VAL A 277 -19.00 2.96 -10.06
N TYR A 278 -18.32 3.51 -9.05
CA TYR A 278 -18.95 4.25 -7.95
C TYR A 278 -19.24 5.72 -8.32
N GLY A 279 -18.82 6.16 -9.51
CA GLY A 279 -19.28 7.41 -10.13
C GLY A 279 -18.36 8.63 -9.96
N GLY A 280 -17.15 8.43 -9.47
CA GLY A 280 -16.16 9.50 -9.29
C GLY A 280 -15.47 9.95 -10.60
N ARG A 281 -15.26 9.02 -11.53
CA ARG A 281 -14.93 9.32 -12.94
C ARG A 281 -16.01 8.78 -13.85
N ARG A 282 -16.38 9.56 -14.88
CA ARG A 282 -17.34 9.14 -15.89
C ARG A 282 -16.72 9.24 -17.27
N THR A 283 -16.98 8.24 -18.08
CA THR A 283 -16.64 8.26 -19.49
C THR A 283 -17.74 9.04 -20.26
N TYR A 284 -17.57 9.22 -21.56
CA TYR A 284 -18.57 9.86 -22.40
C TYR A 284 -19.80 8.98 -22.70
N ASP A 285 -19.88 7.76 -22.15
CA ASP A 285 -21.09 6.97 -22.27
C ASP A 285 -22.28 7.61 -21.55
N THR A 286 -23.43 7.21 -22.04
CA THR A 286 -24.71 7.60 -21.49
C THR A 286 -25.01 6.91 -20.16
N GLU A 287 -24.30 5.84 -19.80
CA GLU A 287 -24.61 5.01 -18.65
C GLU A 287 -23.35 4.40 -18.06
N THR A 288 -22.94 4.89 -16.90
CA THR A 288 -21.74 4.39 -16.20
C THR A 288 -22.15 3.38 -15.12
N PHE A 289 -22.34 2.11 -15.52
CA PHE A 289 -22.54 0.89 -14.70
C PHE A 289 -23.85 0.61 -13.91
N PRO A 290 -24.92 1.44 -13.82
CA PRO A 290 -26.06 1.11 -12.95
C PRO A 290 -26.78 -0.20 -13.33
N ARG A 291 -26.95 -0.52 -14.62
CA ARG A 291 -27.50 -1.83 -15.02
C ARG A 291 -26.58 -3.01 -14.68
N GLU A 292 -25.26 -2.78 -14.63
CA GLU A 292 -24.30 -3.83 -14.27
C GLU A 292 -24.44 -4.23 -12.80
N TYR A 293 -24.60 -3.29 -11.87
CA TYR A 293 -24.92 -3.61 -10.47
C TYR A 293 -26.21 -4.44 -10.34
N LEU A 294 -27.28 -4.00 -11.01
CA LEU A 294 -28.55 -4.71 -10.98
C LEU A 294 -28.40 -6.14 -11.52
N LYS A 295 -27.61 -6.31 -12.58
CA LYS A 295 -27.31 -7.61 -13.16
C LYS A 295 -26.51 -8.48 -12.19
N ILE A 296 -25.41 -7.98 -11.63
CA ILE A 296 -24.56 -8.70 -10.66
C ILE A 296 -25.37 -9.18 -9.45
N ARG A 297 -26.24 -8.32 -8.89
CA ARG A 297 -27.11 -8.70 -7.77
C ARG A 297 -28.06 -9.84 -8.12
N LYS A 298 -28.67 -9.79 -9.30
CA LYS A 298 -29.52 -10.87 -9.81
C LYS A 298 -28.73 -12.15 -10.11
N MET A 299 -27.51 -12.04 -10.61
CA MET A 299 -26.60 -13.18 -10.77
C MET A 299 -26.31 -13.85 -9.41
N ALA A 300 -26.13 -13.06 -8.34
CA ALA A 300 -25.99 -13.59 -6.99
C ALA A 300 -27.28 -14.24 -6.48
N GLU A 301 -28.47 -13.71 -6.79
CA GLU A 301 -29.77 -14.33 -6.47
C GLU A 301 -29.97 -15.70 -7.17
N VAL A 302 -29.55 -15.82 -8.44
CA VAL A 302 -29.55 -17.11 -9.16
C VAL A 302 -28.71 -18.14 -8.41
N ARG A 303 -27.55 -17.72 -7.91
CA ARG A 303 -26.64 -18.60 -7.15
C ARG A 303 -27.16 -18.90 -5.75
N ASP A 304 -27.82 -17.96 -5.08
CA ASP A 304 -28.52 -18.26 -3.81
C ASP A 304 -29.54 -19.39 -4.01
N ARG A 305 -30.36 -19.32 -5.07
CA ARG A 305 -31.32 -20.38 -5.40
C ARG A 305 -30.64 -21.72 -5.65
N TYR A 306 -29.55 -21.72 -6.41
CA TYR A 306 -28.76 -22.91 -6.69
C TYR A 306 -28.19 -23.54 -5.40
N VAL A 307 -27.62 -22.72 -4.51
CA VAL A 307 -27.12 -23.13 -3.19
C VAL A 307 -28.23 -23.74 -2.34
N TRP A 308 -29.43 -23.15 -2.30
CA TRP A 308 -30.57 -23.69 -1.55
C TRP A 308 -31.02 -25.04 -2.08
N ASP A 309 -31.11 -25.19 -3.39
CA ASP A 309 -31.53 -26.42 -4.05
C ASP A 309 -30.54 -27.57 -3.75
N LEU A 310 -29.24 -27.29 -3.78
CA LEU A 310 -28.19 -28.23 -3.38
C LEU A 310 -28.26 -28.58 -1.89
N ALA A 311 -28.43 -27.58 -1.02
CA ALA A 311 -28.54 -27.78 0.43
C ALA A 311 -29.74 -28.67 0.79
N GLN A 312 -30.87 -28.49 0.11
CA GLN A 312 -32.09 -29.30 0.23
C GLN A 312 -31.95 -30.71 -0.35
N GLY A 313 -30.84 -31.04 -1.01
CA GLY A 313 -30.57 -32.36 -1.57
C GLY A 313 -31.33 -32.68 -2.86
N LYS A 314 -31.71 -31.66 -3.64
CA LYS A 314 -32.29 -31.88 -4.98
C LYS A 314 -31.22 -32.46 -5.92
N THR A 315 -31.59 -33.45 -6.73
CA THR A 315 -30.64 -34.25 -7.54
C THR A 315 -30.50 -33.79 -9.00
N ASP A 316 -31.44 -32.99 -9.50
CA ASP A 316 -31.47 -32.48 -10.89
C ASP A 316 -31.46 -30.94 -10.93
N VAL A 317 -30.50 -30.32 -10.23
CA VAL A 317 -30.38 -28.85 -10.18
C VAL A 317 -29.60 -28.38 -11.39
N ALA A 318 -30.22 -27.56 -12.25
CA ALA A 318 -29.53 -26.92 -13.36
C ALA A 318 -28.43 -25.98 -12.84
N LYS A 319 -27.30 -25.91 -13.55
CA LYS A 319 -26.26 -24.93 -13.26
C LYS A 319 -26.83 -23.50 -13.35
N PRO A 320 -26.28 -22.53 -12.60
CA PRO A 320 -26.68 -21.12 -12.69
C PRO A 320 -26.75 -20.62 -14.15
N ASP A 321 -27.87 -19.97 -14.50
CA ASP A 321 -28.09 -19.33 -15.80
C ASP A 321 -28.31 -17.83 -15.62
N ASP A 322 -27.39 -17.04 -16.14
CA ASP A 322 -27.41 -15.57 -16.02
C ASP A 322 -28.14 -14.88 -17.19
N SER A 323 -28.68 -15.63 -18.16
CA SER A 323 -29.33 -15.07 -19.36
C SER A 323 -30.53 -14.16 -19.05
N GLN A 324 -31.21 -14.38 -17.92
CA GLN A 324 -32.38 -13.61 -17.47
C GLN A 324 -32.07 -12.57 -16.37
N THR A 325 -30.78 -12.30 -16.10
CA THR A 325 -30.36 -11.37 -15.04
C THR A 325 -30.38 -9.89 -15.46
N GLY A 326 -30.69 -9.61 -16.73
CA GLY A 326 -30.88 -8.25 -17.26
C GLY A 326 -29.96 -7.94 -18.44
N GLU A 327 -30.37 -6.93 -19.21
CA GLU A 327 -29.63 -6.48 -20.39
C GLU A 327 -28.64 -5.36 -20.04
N LEU A 328 -27.46 -5.40 -20.68
CA LEU A 328 -26.43 -4.36 -20.56
C LEU A 328 -26.48 -3.42 -21.77
N PHE A 329 -26.07 -2.18 -21.56
CA PHE A 329 -26.01 -1.16 -22.58
C PHE A 329 -24.71 -1.24 -23.39
N VAL A 330 -24.81 -1.17 -24.72
CA VAL A 330 -23.65 -1.01 -25.61
C VAL A 330 -23.63 0.42 -26.15
N PRO A 331 -22.65 1.26 -25.75
CA PRO A 331 -22.52 2.62 -26.24
C PRO A 331 -22.21 2.66 -27.74
N LYS A 332 -22.65 3.73 -28.39
CA LYS A 332 -22.15 4.07 -29.73
C LYS A 332 -20.67 4.43 -29.62
N THR A 333 -19.84 3.86 -30.48
CA THR A 333 -18.42 4.20 -30.55
C THR A 333 -18.22 5.67 -30.94
N ARG A 334 -17.14 6.27 -30.41
CA ARG A 334 -16.71 7.63 -30.75
C ARG A 334 -15.49 7.67 -31.68
N PHE A 335 -15.00 6.51 -32.10
CA PHE A 335 -13.86 6.46 -33.01
C PHE A 335 -14.16 7.23 -34.31
N GLY A 336 -13.24 8.11 -34.73
CA GLY A 336 -13.37 8.91 -35.95
C GLY A 336 -14.32 10.11 -35.86
N GLU A 337 -14.74 10.52 -34.66
CA GLU A 337 -15.51 11.76 -34.47
C GLU A 337 -14.59 13.00 -34.48
N PRO A 338 -14.76 13.94 -35.43
CA PRO A 338 -13.78 15.01 -35.73
C PRO A 338 -13.73 16.17 -34.73
N ARG A 339 -14.17 15.98 -33.47
CA ARG A 339 -14.23 17.03 -32.44
C ARG A 339 -13.13 16.95 -31.39
N GLN A 340 -12.03 16.21 -31.63
CA GLN A 340 -11.06 15.89 -30.58
C GLN A 340 -9.61 16.23 -30.98
N ASP A 341 -8.94 17.08 -30.20
CA ASP A 341 -7.52 17.44 -30.36
C ASP A 341 -6.60 16.42 -29.63
N TYR A 342 -6.68 15.13 -29.98
CA TYR A 342 -5.74 14.11 -29.48
C TYR A 342 -5.25 13.15 -30.57
N SER A 343 -4.18 12.40 -30.29
CA SER A 343 -3.58 11.43 -31.23
C SER A 343 -4.49 10.21 -31.43
N GLU A 344 -5.42 10.31 -32.39
CA GLU A 344 -6.26 9.20 -32.87
C GLU A 344 -5.75 8.70 -34.23
N ALA A 345 -5.89 7.40 -34.49
CA ALA A 345 -5.70 6.86 -35.83
C ALA A 345 -6.86 7.25 -36.75
N GLU A 346 -6.60 7.43 -38.04
CA GLU A 346 -7.65 7.77 -39.02
C GLU A 346 -8.55 6.56 -39.35
N GLU A 347 -8.00 5.35 -39.23
CA GLU A 347 -8.68 4.10 -39.56
C GLU A 347 -8.50 3.08 -38.44
N LEU A 348 -9.53 2.28 -38.16
CA LEU A 348 -9.42 1.09 -37.30
C LEU A 348 -8.78 -0.04 -38.10
N ARG A 349 -7.45 -0.08 -38.11
CA ARG A 349 -6.68 -1.14 -38.79
C ARG A 349 -5.53 -1.63 -37.92
N TYR A 350 -5.22 -2.92 -38.04
CA TYR A 350 -4.09 -3.54 -37.37
C TYR A 350 -3.17 -4.12 -38.44
N LEU A 351 -1.94 -3.61 -38.50
CA LEU A 351 -0.90 -4.14 -39.40
C LEU A 351 -0.49 -5.55 -38.99
N THR A 352 -0.03 -6.37 -39.92
CA THR A 352 0.73 -7.57 -39.53
C THR A 352 2.07 -7.18 -38.89
N PRO A 353 2.74 -8.07 -38.13
CA PRO A 353 4.04 -7.76 -37.56
C PRO A 353 5.06 -7.27 -38.60
N GLN A 354 5.10 -7.91 -39.77
CA GLN A 354 6.00 -7.51 -40.86
C GLN A 354 5.68 -6.12 -41.41
N GLN A 355 4.39 -5.81 -41.61
CA GLN A 355 3.97 -4.48 -42.07
C GLN A 355 4.26 -3.39 -41.04
N LEU A 356 4.17 -3.70 -39.74
CA LEU A 356 4.53 -2.75 -38.69
C LEU A 356 6.04 -2.47 -38.71
N ILE A 357 6.87 -3.51 -38.86
CA ILE A 357 8.33 -3.36 -38.99
C ILE A 357 8.67 -2.44 -40.16
N GLU A 358 8.00 -2.59 -41.30
CA GLU A 358 8.18 -1.72 -42.48
C GLU A 358 7.79 -0.25 -42.24
N GLN A 359 6.89 0.03 -41.28
CA GLN A 359 6.47 1.39 -40.89
C GLN A 359 7.27 1.97 -39.72
N THR A 360 8.30 1.25 -39.27
CA THR A 360 9.10 1.60 -38.10
C THR A 360 10.55 1.90 -38.49
N THR A 361 11.11 2.94 -37.92
CA THR A 361 12.52 3.32 -38.10
C THR A 361 13.34 2.98 -36.86
N VAL A 362 14.57 2.54 -37.07
CA VAL A 362 15.58 2.26 -36.04
C VAL A 362 16.93 2.88 -36.44
N PRO A 363 17.87 3.08 -35.49
CA PRO A 363 19.20 3.56 -35.81
C PRO A 363 19.94 2.65 -36.79
N LYS A 364 20.93 3.21 -37.50
CA LYS A 364 21.72 2.46 -38.49
C LYS A 364 22.34 1.20 -37.87
N GLY A 365 22.17 0.07 -38.56
CA GLY A 365 22.71 -1.23 -38.16
C GLY A 365 21.82 -2.01 -37.19
N PHE A 366 20.77 -1.39 -36.62
CA PHE A 366 19.77 -2.11 -35.85
C PHE A 366 18.68 -2.71 -36.75
N GLN A 367 18.01 -3.75 -36.24
CA GLN A 367 16.87 -4.40 -36.89
C GLN A 367 15.84 -4.85 -35.85
N ILE A 368 14.55 -4.66 -36.15
CA ILE A 368 13.45 -5.27 -35.38
C ILE A 368 13.13 -6.64 -35.97
N GLN A 369 12.95 -7.64 -35.11
CA GLN A 369 12.52 -8.99 -35.46
C GLN A 369 11.23 -9.32 -34.70
N ALA A 370 10.23 -9.84 -35.41
CA ALA A 370 9.03 -10.39 -34.79
C ALA A 370 9.33 -11.79 -34.22
N PHE A 371 8.94 -12.02 -32.97
CA PHE A 371 9.16 -13.28 -32.27
C PHE A 371 7.89 -14.13 -32.18
N ALA A 372 6.79 -13.51 -31.77
CA ALA A 372 5.48 -14.13 -31.60
C ALA A 372 4.36 -13.11 -31.80
N ASP A 373 3.19 -13.55 -32.27
CA ASP A 373 1.99 -12.73 -32.36
C ASP A 373 0.71 -13.55 -32.15
N GLU A 374 -0.41 -12.85 -32.02
CA GLU A 374 -1.73 -13.42 -31.74
C GLU A 374 -2.20 -14.48 -32.77
N THR A 375 -1.67 -14.45 -34.00
CA THR A 375 -2.01 -15.41 -35.05
C THR A 375 -1.25 -16.73 -34.92
N MET A 376 -0.10 -16.69 -34.24
CA MET A 376 0.66 -17.89 -33.87
C MET A 376 0.06 -18.50 -32.59
N PHE A 377 -0.23 -17.67 -31.59
CA PHE A 377 -0.72 -18.09 -30.28
C PHE A 377 -1.85 -17.16 -29.82
N PRO A 378 -3.13 -17.59 -29.88
CA PRO A 378 -4.26 -16.79 -29.42
C PRO A 378 -4.19 -16.40 -27.93
N GLU A 379 -3.42 -17.12 -27.12
CA GLU A 379 -3.17 -16.83 -25.72
C GLU A 379 -2.33 -15.55 -25.51
N LEU A 380 -1.55 -15.12 -26.52
CA LEU A 380 -0.80 -13.87 -26.53
C LEU A 380 -1.73 -12.71 -26.90
N ALA A 381 -2.60 -12.33 -25.97
CA ALA A 381 -3.50 -11.20 -26.12
C ALA A 381 -3.18 -10.15 -25.05
N LYS A 382 -2.96 -8.90 -25.48
CA LYS A 382 -2.74 -7.76 -24.57
C LYS A 382 -1.56 -7.99 -23.61
N PRO A 383 -0.30 -8.07 -24.10
CA PRO A 383 0.88 -8.25 -23.27
C PRO A 383 1.25 -6.97 -22.49
N VAL A 384 1.17 -6.99 -21.16
CA VAL A 384 1.46 -5.80 -20.31
C VAL A 384 2.87 -5.78 -19.72
N GLN A 385 3.41 -6.96 -19.38
CA GLN A 385 4.73 -7.10 -18.76
C GLN A 385 5.41 -8.37 -19.28
N LEU A 386 6.72 -8.29 -19.46
CA LEU A 386 7.60 -9.35 -19.93
C LEU A 386 8.65 -9.67 -18.85
N ASN A 387 9.08 -10.93 -18.76
CA ASN A 387 10.24 -11.30 -17.95
C ASN A 387 10.85 -12.61 -18.44
N PHE A 388 12.06 -12.93 -18.00
CA PHE A 388 12.74 -14.19 -18.36
C PHE A 388 12.95 -15.05 -17.14
N ASP A 389 12.59 -16.33 -17.23
CA ASP A 389 12.85 -17.30 -16.16
C ASP A 389 14.31 -17.76 -16.13
N ASN A 390 14.64 -18.61 -15.15
CA ASN A 390 16.00 -19.09 -14.94
C ASN A 390 16.46 -20.13 -15.98
N LYS A 391 15.55 -20.59 -16.85
CA LYS A 391 15.85 -21.40 -18.05
C LYS A 391 16.07 -20.51 -19.29
N GLY A 392 15.85 -19.20 -19.19
CA GLY A 392 16.00 -18.24 -20.29
C GLY A 392 14.76 -18.11 -21.17
N ARG A 393 13.60 -18.63 -20.74
CA ARG A 393 12.35 -18.58 -21.50
C ARG A 393 11.62 -17.27 -21.26
N LEU A 394 10.91 -16.76 -22.26
CA LEU A 394 10.13 -15.54 -22.14
C LEU A 394 8.78 -15.81 -21.48
N TRP A 395 8.46 -15.05 -20.44
CA TRP A 395 7.16 -15.06 -19.78
C TRP A 395 6.44 -13.75 -20.05
N VAL A 396 5.12 -13.83 -20.23
CA VAL A 396 4.30 -12.67 -20.58
C VAL A 396 3.00 -12.66 -19.77
N ALA A 397 2.69 -11.53 -19.15
CA ALA A 397 1.38 -11.26 -18.56
C ALA A 397 0.43 -10.73 -19.63
N CYS A 398 -0.67 -11.46 -19.85
CA CYS A 398 -1.67 -11.19 -20.87
C CYS A 398 -3.00 -10.79 -20.21
N MET A 399 -3.60 -9.68 -20.65
CA MET A 399 -4.79 -9.07 -20.04
C MET A 399 -5.96 -8.90 -21.04
N PRO A 400 -6.50 -9.97 -21.64
CA PRO A 400 -7.64 -9.86 -22.57
C PRO A 400 -8.88 -9.23 -21.92
N THR A 401 -9.09 -9.35 -20.59
CA THR A 401 -10.24 -8.78 -19.88
C THR A 401 -10.19 -7.25 -19.78
N TYR A 402 -9.02 -6.64 -20.01
CA TYR A 402 -8.84 -5.20 -19.90
C TYR A 402 -9.79 -4.41 -20.84
N PRO A 403 -10.37 -3.28 -20.39
CA PRO A 403 -10.17 -2.66 -19.08
C PRO A 403 -11.08 -3.20 -17.98
N GLN A 404 -12.11 -4.00 -18.29
CA GLN A 404 -13.15 -4.36 -17.31
C GLN A 404 -13.93 -5.61 -17.73
N TRP A 405 -14.03 -6.60 -16.83
CA TRP A 405 -14.93 -7.75 -16.99
C TRP A 405 -16.39 -7.31 -17.17
N LYS A 406 -17.14 -8.01 -18.03
CA LYS A 406 -18.55 -7.71 -18.33
C LYS A 406 -19.49 -8.71 -17.64
N PRO A 407 -20.42 -8.25 -16.78
CA PRO A 407 -21.32 -9.16 -16.09
C PRO A 407 -22.17 -10.03 -17.03
N GLY A 408 -22.12 -11.34 -16.78
CA GLY A 408 -22.76 -12.39 -17.58
C GLY A 408 -21.88 -13.01 -18.65
N ASP A 409 -20.68 -12.48 -18.88
CA ASP A 409 -19.62 -13.20 -19.60
C ASP A 409 -18.97 -14.23 -18.64
N ALA A 410 -18.17 -15.15 -19.19
CA ALA A 410 -17.41 -16.10 -18.37
C ALA A 410 -16.48 -15.36 -17.39
N PRO A 411 -16.07 -16.00 -16.27
CA PRO A 411 -15.04 -15.43 -15.40
C PRO A 411 -13.78 -15.06 -16.19
N PRO A 412 -13.07 -13.98 -15.81
CA PRO A 412 -11.81 -13.57 -16.43
C PRO A 412 -10.83 -14.73 -16.58
N ASP A 413 -10.19 -14.80 -17.73
CA ASP A 413 -9.20 -15.81 -18.10
C ASP A 413 -7.84 -15.17 -18.46
N ASP A 414 -7.53 -14.04 -17.81
CA ASP A 414 -6.23 -13.40 -17.97
C ASP A 414 -5.13 -14.33 -17.44
N ARG A 415 -3.93 -14.24 -18.01
CA ARG A 415 -2.99 -15.36 -17.95
C ARG A 415 -1.52 -14.96 -17.95
N LEU A 416 -0.71 -15.85 -17.35
CA LEU A 416 0.73 -15.91 -17.55
C LEU A 416 1.04 -17.00 -18.58
N ILE A 417 1.75 -16.64 -19.64
CA ILE A 417 2.21 -17.58 -20.66
C ILE A 417 3.73 -17.65 -20.71
N ILE A 418 4.24 -18.77 -21.23
CA ILE A 418 5.64 -19.06 -21.48
C ILE A 418 5.83 -19.29 -22.97
N LEU A 419 6.71 -18.51 -23.60
CA LEU A 419 7.08 -18.64 -25.00
C LEU A 419 8.48 -19.23 -25.12
N GLU A 420 8.64 -20.24 -25.98
CA GLU A 420 9.89 -20.95 -26.22
C GLU A 420 10.26 -20.91 -27.72
N ASP A 421 11.56 -20.79 -27.98
CA ASP A 421 12.21 -20.94 -29.29
C ASP A 421 13.13 -22.15 -29.18
N SER A 422 12.57 -23.33 -29.46
CA SER A 422 13.18 -24.63 -29.20
C SER A 422 14.16 -25.03 -30.31
N ASP A 423 13.98 -24.51 -31.53
CA ASP A 423 14.87 -24.74 -32.67
C ASP A 423 15.90 -23.63 -32.90
N HIS A 424 15.82 -22.54 -32.12
CA HIS A 424 16.73 -21.39 -32.14
C HIS A 424 16.72 -20.62 -33.46
N ASP A 425 15.60 -20.61 -34.20
CA ASP A 425 15.45 -19.86 -35.44
C ASP A 425 15.13 -18.37 -35.21
N GLY A 426 14.88 -17.98 -33.97
CA GLY A 426 14.54 -16.63 -33.58
C GLY A 426 13.05 -16.33 -33.53
N LYS A 427 12.19 -17.35 -33.57
CA LYS A 427 10.74 -17.26 -33.41
C LYS A 427 10.25 -18.25 -32.35
N ALA A 428 9.12 -17.92 -31.74
CA ALA A 428 8.50 -18.86 -30.83
C ALA A 428 7.87 -20.04 -31.60
N ASP A 429 8.16 -21.26 -31.17
CA ASP A 429 7.55 -22.49 -31.67
C ASP A 429 6.58 -23.15 -30.67
N ALA A 430 6.59 -22.70 -29.41
CA ALA A 430 5.68 -23.15 -28.38
C ALA A 430 5.17 -22.01 -27.48
N CYS A 431 3.90 -22.14 -27.07
CA CYS A 431 3.26 -21.32 -26.05
C CYS A 431 2.61 -22.22 -25.00
N LYS A 432 2.99 -22.04 -23.74
CA LYS A 432 2.41 -22.77 -22.60
C LYS A 432 1.69 -21.78 -21.70
N VAL A 433 0.52 -22.17 -21.21
CA VAL A 433 -0.23 -21.39 -20.21
C VAL A 433 0.16 -21.88 -18.82
N PHE A 434 0.82 -21.04 -18.05
CA PHE A 434 1.23 -21.37 -16.68
C PHE A 434 0.05 -21.24 -15.70
N TYR A 435 -0.76 -20.20 -15.84
CA TYR A 435 -1.95 -19.95 -15.04
C TYR A 435 -2.90 -18.99 -15.77
N ASP A 436 -4.21 -19.28 -15.78
CA ASP A 436 -5.24 -18.62 -16.60
C ASP A 436 -6.49 -18.19 -15.82
N LYS A 437 -6.36 -18.01 -14.51
CA LYS A 437 -7.48 -17.57 -13.64
C LYS A 437 -7.22 -16.19 -13.04
N LEU A 438 -6.46 -15.35 -13.74
CA LEU A 438 -6.13 -13.99 -13.29
C LEU A 438 -7.19 -13.00 -13.80
N HIS A 439 -7.20 -11.83 -13.16
CA HIS A 439 -8.05 -10.71 -13.53
C HIS A 439 -7.21 -9.42 -13.55
N CYS A 440 -6.90 -8.95 -14.76
CA CYS A 440 -6.07 -7.79 -15.04
C CYS A 440 -4.69 -7.84 -14.34
N PRO A 441 -3.84 -8.85 -14.58
CA PRO A 441 -2.51 -8.93 -13.98
C PRO A 441 -1.55 -7.87 -14.53
N THR A 442 -1.31 -6.82 -13.76
CA THR A 442 -0.47 -5.65 -14.13
C THR A 442 1.01 -5.77 -13.75
N GLY A 443 1.41 -6.88 -13.11
CA GLY A 443 2.76 -7.06 -12.58
C GLY A 443 3.05 -8.49 -12.10
N PHE A 444 4.22 -9.04 -12.42
CA PHE A 444 4.73 -10.31 -11.89
C PHE A 444 6.26 -10.36 -11.77
N GLU A 445 6.77 -11.17 -10.83
CA GLU A 445 8.20 -11.46 -10.66
C GLU A 445 8.43 -12.87 -10.10
N PHE A 446 9.60 -13.46 -10.36
CA PHE A 446 9.92 -14.82 -9.88
C PHE A 446 10.46 -14.79 -8.45
N TRP A 447 10.02 -15.75 -7.65
CA TRP A 447 10.41 -15.90 -6.24
C TRP A 447 10.33 -17.35 -5.79
N ASN A 448 11.29 -17.85 -5.02
CA ASN A 448 11.20 -19.15 -4.33
C ASN A 448 10.74 -20.36 -5.21
N GLY A 449 11.24 -20.40 -6.46
CA GLY A 449 10.89 -21.42 -7.46
C GLY A 449 9.47 -21.29 -8.04
N GLY A 450 8.79 -20.17 -7.82
CA GLY A 450 7.48 -19.83 -8.36
C GLY A 450 7.43 -18.37 -8.84
N VAL A 451 6.22 -17.81 -8.87
CA VAL A 451 5.93 -16.47 -9.39
C VAL A 451 5.01 -15.73 -8.42
N LEU A 452 5.37 -14.50 -8.08
CA LEU A 452 4.50 -13.50 -7.46
C LEU A 452 3.78 -12.75 -8.57
N VAL A 453 2.46 -12.64 -8.52
CA VAL A 453 1.66 -11.92 -9.51
C VAL A 453 0.56 -11.12 -8.83
N VAL A 454 0.33 -9.89 -9.28
CA VAL A 454 -0.83 -9.11 -8.84
C VAL A 454 -2.08 -9.58 -9.60
N ASP A 455 -3.16 -9.81 -8.86
CA ASP A 455 -4.47 -10.24 -9.34
C ASP A 455 -5.52 -9.44 -8.55
N GLN A 456 -5.70 -8.17 -8.91
CA GLN A 456 -6.36 -7.20 -8.04
C GLN A 456 -7.72 -7.70 -7.51
N PRO A 457 -8.00 -7.49 -6.22
CA PRO A 457 -7.20 -6.73 -5.24
C PRO A 457 -6.13 -7.57 -4.49
N ARG A 458 -5.77 -8.73 -5.04
CA ARG A 458 -4.90 -9.75 -4.44
C ARG A 458 -3.50 -9.72 -5.03
N MET A 459 -2.58 -10.34 -4.31
CA MET A 459 -1.31 -10.82 -4.83
C MET A 459 -1.23 -12.32 -4.57
N LEU A 460 -0.90 -13.08 -5.62
CA LEU A 460 -0.79 -14.53 -5.59
C LEU A 460 0.68 -14.94 -5.63
N PHE A 461 1.00 -16.02 -4.92
CA PHE A 461 2.18 -16.84 -5.16
C PHE A 461 1.75 -18.12 -5.88
N LEU A 462 2.30 -18.33 -7.07
CA LEU A 462 2.02 -19.44 -7.96
C LEU A 462 3.27 -20.30 -8.11
N LYS A 463 3.15 -21.62 -8.00
CA LYS A 463 4.30 -22.51 -8.17
C LYS A 463 3.88 -23.80 -8.86
N ASP A 464 4.78 -24.29 -9.70
CA ASP A 464 4.76 -25.62 -10.30
C ASP A 464 5.66 -26.53 -9.45
N THR A 465 5.13 -27.64 -8.96
CA THR A 465 5.89 -28.62 -8.16
C THR A 465 6.15 -29.95 -8.86
N ASP A 466 5.60 -30.19 -10.05
CA ASP A 466 5.76 -31.44 -10.80
C ASP A 466 6.51 -31.30 -12.14
N GLY A 467 6.76 -30.06 -12.56
CA GLY A 467 7.57 -29.71 -13.73
C GLY A 467 6.79 -29.67 -15.05
N ASP A 468 5.46 -29.66 -15.02
CA ASP A 468 4.62 -29.59 -16.22
C ASP A 468 4.41 -28.16 -16.77
N ASP A 469 5.08 -27.17 -16.18
CA ASP A 469 4.95 -25.74 -16.46
C ASP A 469 3.52 -25.19 -16.19
N LYS A 470 2.81 -25.73 -15.18
CA LYS A 470 1.55 -25.19 -14.66
C LYS A 470 1.57 -25.02 -13.15
N ALA A 471 0.91 -23.97 -12.66
CA ALA A 471 0.79 -23.77 -11.23
C ALA A 471 -0.17 -24.79 -10.61
N ASP A 472 0.35 -25.68 -9.77
CA ASP A 472 -0.40 -26.61 -8.92
C ASP A 472 -0.52 -26.10 -7.47
N VAL A 473 0.35 -25.17 -7.08
CA VAL A 473 0.28 -24.42 -5.83
C VAL A 473 -0.18 -22.99 -6.10
N VAL A 474 -1.29 -22.60 -5.47
CA VAL A 474 -1.85 -21.24 -5.54
C VAL A 474 -2.07 -20.72 -4.12
N VAL A 475 -1.32 -19.69 -3.75
CA VAL A 475 -1.41 -19.06 -2.43
C VAL A 475 -1.80 -17.59 -2.60
N GLN A 476 -2.94 -17.18 -2.03
CA GLN A 476 -3.26 -15.77 -1.89
C GLN A 476 -2.43 -15.17 -0.76
N LEU A 477 -1.29 -14.61 -1.14
CA LEU A 477 -0.25 -14.11 -0.24
C LEU A 477 -0.69 -12.86 0.50
N MET A 478 -1.32 -11.93 -0.22
CA MET A 478 -1.77 -10.65 0.30
C MET A 478 -3.04 -10.18 -0.41
N ASP A 479 -3.89 -9.46 0.32
CA ASP A 479 -5.05 -8.76 -0.22
C ASP A 479 -5.03 -7.33 0.29
N GLY A 480 -5.66 -6.41 -0.44
CA GLY A 480 -5.81 -5.01 -0.04
C GLY A 480 -5.33 -4.03 -1.09
N TRP A 481 -4.76 -4.51 -2.21
CA TRP A 481 -4.34 -3.66 -3.31
C TRP A 481 -5.53 -2.92 -3.90
N ALA A 482 -5.29 -1.66 -4.29
CA ALA A 482 -6.32 -0.81 -4.84
C ALA A 482 -6.94 -1.42 -6.12
N SER A 483 -8.26 -1.49 -6.13
CA SER A 483 -9.09 -1.90 -7.28
C SER A 483 -9.80 -0.70 -7.92
N ASP A 484 -9.46 0.51 -7.49
CA ASP A 484 -10.06 1.78 -7.88
C ASP A 484 -9.94 2.05 -9.38
N ASP A 485 -8.78 1.78 -9.97
CA ASP A 485 -8.47 2.05 -11.37
C ASP A 485 -7.38 1.10 -11.86
N THR A 486 -7.71 0.26 -12.84
CA THR A 486 -6.81 -0.72 -13.48
C THR A 486 -5.57 -0.08 -14.12
N HIS A 487 -5.57 1.25 -14.33
CA HIS A 487 -4.42 1.98 -14.88
C HIS A 487 -3.48 2.50 -13.80
N HIS A 488 -3.97 2.78 -12.59
CA HIS A 488 -3.22 3.40 -11.49
C HIS A 488 -2.89 2.42 -10.36
N THR A 489 -3.39 1.20 -10.46
CA THR A 489 -3.15 0.13 -9.50
C THR A 489 -1.68 -0.35 -9.45
N CYS A 490 -1.39 -1.21 -8.48
CA CYS A 490 -0.10 -1.85 -8.26
C CYS A 490 0.38 -2.60 -9.52
N GLY A 491 1.59 -2.31 -10.00
CA GLY A 491 2.21 -2.96 -11.17
C GLY A 491 3.70 -2.68 -11.27
N ALA A 492 4.29 -2.93 -12.45
CA ALA A 492 5.70 -2.66 -12.76
C ALA A 492 6.69 -3.23 -11.72
N PHE A 493 6.65 -4.57 -11.57
CA PHE A 493 7.42 -5.29 -10.57
C PHE A 493 8.90 -5.33 -10.95
N GLU A 494 9.79 -4.98 -10.02
CA GLU A 494 11.23 -4.99 -10.22
C GLU A 494 11.95 -5.30 -8.89
N TRP A 495 12.94 -6.19 -8.91
CA TRP A 495 13.76 -6.49 -7.72
C TRP A 495 14.84 -5.43 -7.53
N SER A 496 14.95 -4.90 -6.31
CA SER A 496 16.17 -4.22 -5.88
C SER A 496 17.34 -5.20 -5.87
N HIS A 497 18.56 -4.69 -5.90
CA HIS A 497 19.74 -5.57 -5.84
C HIS A 497 19.78 -6.38 -4.54
N GLY A 498 19.29 -5.80 -3.44
CA GLY A 498 19.15 -6.41 -2.12
C GLY A 498 18.02 -7.42 -1.95
N GLY A 499 17.24 -7.72 -3.00
CA GLY A 499 16.12 -8.66 -2.91
C GLY A 499 14.87 -8.10 -2.21
N LYS A 500 14.61 -6.79 -2.35
CA LYS A 500 13.29 -6.24 -2.01
C LYS A 500 12.49 -6.04 -3.30
N LEU A 501 11.21 -6.40 -3.30
CA LEU A 501 10.33 -6.24 -4.45
C LEU A 501 9.77 -4.82 -4.48
N HIS A 502 10.03 -4.09 -5.56
CA HIS A 502 9.45 -2.77 -5.79
C HIS A 502 8.25 -2.88 -6.72
N MET A 503 7.17 -2.19 -6.35
CA MET A 503 5.91 -2.16 -7.08
C MET A 503 5.35 -0.75 -7.10
N LEU A 504 4.78 -0.33 -8.22
CA LEU A 504 4.35 1.06 -8.43
C LEU A 504 2.83 1.16 -8.39
N GLU A 505 2.32 2.21 -7.74
CA GLU A 505 0.89 2.54 -7.69
C GLU A 505 0.70 4.04 -7.88
N GLY A 506 -0.20 4.43 -8.78
CA GLY A 506 -0.58 5.81 -9.07
C GLY A 506 -1.42 6.49 -8.00
N ILE A 507 -1.81 7.73 -8.27
CA ILE A 507 -2.66 8.53 -7.38
C ILE A 507 -4.12 8.07 -7.44
N ALA A 508 -4.94 8.56 -6.50
CA ALA A 508 -6.38 8.31 -6.40
C ALA A 508 -6.76 6.84 -6.20
N THR A 509 -5.84 6.05 -5.66
CA THR A 509 -6.03 4.68 -5.19
C THR A 509 -6.31 4.62 -3.70
N SER A 510 -6.87 3.50 -3.24
CA SER A 510 -7.15 3.24 -1.84
C SER A 510 -6.69 1.83 -1.47
N THR A 511 -5.44 1.74 -1.01
CA THR A 511 -4.79 0.47 -0.65
C THR A 511 -4.90 0.23 0.86
N THR A 512 -5.35 -0.98 1.24
CA THR A 512 -5.63 -1.41 2.61
C THR A 512 -5.10 -2.84 2.83
N LEU A 513 -3.79 -2.99 2.88
CA LEU A 513 -3.13 -4.28 3.01
C LEU A 513 -3.12 -4.76 4.45
N GLU A 514 -3.33 -6.05 4.65
CA GLU A 514 -3.13 -6.71 5.95
C GLU A 514 -1.88 -7.58 5.88
N THR A 515 -1.00 -7.40 6.86
CA THR A 515 0.30 -8.11 6.96
C THR A 515 0.39 -8.77 8.32
N PRO A 516 1.28 -9.76 8.54
CA PRO A 516 1.49 -10.29 9.89
C PRO A 516 1.98 -9.21 10.87
N TRP A 517 2.48 -8.07 10.40
CA TRP A 517 2.89 -6.91 11.18
C TRP A 517 1.77 -5.89 11.43
N GLY A 518 0.55 -6.19 10.99
CA GLY A 518 -0.62 -5.34 11.12
C GLY A 518 -1.03 -4.61 9.83
N PRO A 519 -2.01 -3.70 9.93
CA PRO A 519 -2.59 -3.04 8.77
C PRO A 519 -1.66 -1.99 8.17
N HIS A 520 -1.49 -2.01 6.84
CA HIS A 520 -0.83 -0.98 6.05
C HIS A 520 -1.86 -0.28 5.15
N ARG A 521 -1.93 1.05 5.22
CA ARG A 521 -2.94 1.84 4.50
C ARG A 521 -2.33 3.01 3.76
N SER A 522 -2.79 3.23 2.54
CA SER A 522 -2.47 4.41 1.74
C SER A 522 -3.69 4.88 0.97
N GLN A 523 -3.95 6.17 0.98
CA GLN A 523 -5.09 6.77 0.27
C GLN A 523 -4.63 7.97 -0.55
N GLY A 524 -4.79 7.88 -1.87
CA GLY A 524 -4.52 8.96 -2.81
C GLY A 524 -3.05 9.30 -3.03
N ALA A 525 -2.13 8.74 -2.23
CA ALA A 525 -0.69 8.94 -2.35
C ALA A 525 -0.09 7.92 -3.32
N GLY A 526 0.19 8.36 -4.55
CA GLY A 526 0.94 7.56 -5.51
C GLY A 526 2.40 7.41 -5.08
N GLY A 527 3.00 6.26 -5.35
CA GLY A 527 4.40 6.02 -5.05
C GLY A 527 4.86 4.60 -5.37
N ALA A 528 5.94 4.20 -4.71
CA ALA A 528 6.44 2.85 -4.76
C ALA A 528 6.22 2.14 -3.42
N TYR A 529 5.74 0.91 -3.51
CA TYR A 529 5.72 -0.06 -2.43
C TYR A 529 6.99 -0.90 -2.51
N VAL A 530 7.60 -1.14 -1.35
CA VAL A 530 8.78 -1.99 -1.20
C VAL A 530 8.41 -3.10 -0.23
N MET A 531 8.39 -4.33 -0.74
CA MET A 531 8.04 -5.52 0.02
C MET A 531 9.25 -6.42 0.14
N ASP A 532 9.48 -6.90 1.35
CA ASP A 532 10.36 -8.03 1.60
C ASP A 532 9.53 -9.32 1.63
N PRO A 533 9.68 -10.23 0.65
CA PRO A 533 8.86 -11.44 0.58
C PRO A 533 9.17 -12.46 1.68
N ARG A 534 10.33 -12.36 2.37
CA ARG A 534 10.69 -13.27 3.47
C ARG A 534 10.05 -12.85 4.79
N SER A 535 10.15 -11.57 5.12
CA SER A 535 9.55 -11.02 6.36
C SER A 535 8.10 -10.56 6.19
N LEU A 536 7.63 -10.40 4.96
CA LEU A 536 6.34 -9.78 4.60
C LEU A 536 6.17 -8.36 5.13
N LYS A 537 7.27 -7.69 5.50
CA LYS A 537 7.27 -6.26 5.79
C LYS A 537 7.07 -5.50 4.50
N ILE A 538 6.21 -4.50 4.56
CA ILE A 538 5.96 -3.58 3.46
C ILE A 538 6.11 -2.14 3.93
N ARG A 539 6.84 -1.36 3.15
CA ARG A 539 6.89 0.09 3.27
C ARG A 539 6.45 0.74 1.97
N GLN A 540 6.04 1.99 2.04
CA GLN A 540 5.74 2.80 0.87
C GLN A 540 6.62 4.05 0.92
N PHE A 541 6.99 4.60 -0.23
CA PHE A 541 7.42 5.99 -0.34
C PHE A 541 6.65 6.72 -1.44
N ALA A 542 6.13 7.91 -1.12
CA ALA A 542 5.39 8.74 -2.05
C ALA A 542 6.33 9.38 -3.10
N LEU A 543 5.79 9.60 -4.30
CA LEU A 543 6.47 10.25 -5.43
C LEU A 543 5.72 11.55 -5.83
N PRO A 544 5.85 12.65 -5.08
CA PRO A 544 5.11 13.87 -5.41
C PRO A 544 5.48 14.43 -6.78
N GLY A 545 4.48 14.93 -7.50
CA GLY A 545 4.66 15.41 -8.88
C GLY A 545 4.59 14.31 -9.95
N GLN A 546 4.39 13.04 -9.55
CA GLN A 546 4.06 11.92 -10.42
C GLN A 546 2.63 11.43 -10.14
N TYR A 547 2.01 10.75 -11.11
CA TYR A 547 0.56 10.49 -11.09
C TYR A 547 0.20 9.03 -11.30
N ASN A 548 0.91 8.32 -12.17
CA ASN A 548 0.59 6.96 -12.58
C ASN A 548 1.87 6.24 -13.00
N MET A 549 2.71 5.80 -12.06
CA MET A 549 4.04 5.27 -12.38
C MET A 549 3.96 3.84 -12.94
N TRP A 550 4.71 3.59 -14.02
CA TRP A 550 4.70 2.33 -14.78
C TRP A 550 6.11 1.86 -15.20
N CYS A 551 7.14 2.55 -14.73
CA CYS A 551 8.53 2.26 -15.10
C CYS A 551 9.36 2.18 -13.84
N TYR A 552 10.08 1.08 -13.61
CA TYR A 552 11.09 0.98 -12.57
C TYR A 552 12.24 0.15 -13.11
N VAL A 553 13.46 0.67 -13.05
CA VAL A 553 14.67 -0.14 -13.28
C VAL A 553 15.84 0.37 -12.43
N PHE A 554 16.73 -0.53 -12.02
CA PHE A 554 17.95 -0.18 -11.30
C PHE A 554 19.16 -0.16 -12.21
N ASN A 555 20.08 0.78 -12.00
CA ASN A 555 21.38 0.74 -12.64
C ASN A 555 22.29 -0.33 -12.01
N GLY A 556 23.50 -0.52 -12.57
CA GLY A 556 24.47 -1.53 -12.10
C GLY A 556 25.03 -1.32 -10.67
N TRP A 557 24.68 -0.22 -9.99
CA TRP A 557 25.05 0.09 -8.61
C TRP A 557 23.84 0.11 -7.65
N GLY A 558 22.69 -0.41 -8.09
CA GLY A 558 21.49 -0.49 -7.26
C GLY A 558 20.74 0.83 -7.10
N GLN A 559 20.93 1.80 -7.99
CA GLN A 559 20.26 3.10 -7.93
C GLN A 559 19.04 3.09 -8.86
N GLY A 560 17.85 3.34 -8.31
CA GLY A 560 16.57 3.14 -9.00
C GLY A 560 16.08 4.37 -9.75
N ILE A 561 15.60 4.16 -10.98
CA ILE A 561 14.91 5.17 -11.78
C ILE A 561 13.44 4.77 -11.89
N VAL A 562 12.55 5.65 -11.44
CA VAL A 562 11.10 5.47 -11.44
C VAL A 562 10.45 6.43 -12.42
N GLY A 563 9.61 5.92 -13.32
CA GLY A 563 8.95 6.70 -14.36
C GLY A 563 7.45 6.82 -14.19
N ASP A 564 6.95 8.04 -14.33
CA ASP A 564 5.54 8.35 -14.39
C ASP A 564 4.97 7.98 -15.77
N GLY A 565 4.01 7.07 -15.80
CA GLY A 565 3.29 6.71 -17.01
C GLY A 565 2.53 7.89 -17.60
N THR A 566 1.96 8.81 -16.82
CA THR A 566 1.16 9.93 -17.39
C THR A 566 2.00 10.97 -18.13
N THR A 567 3.09 11.42 -17.51
CA THR A 567 3.94 12.51 -17.99
C THR A 567 5.24 12.02 -18.62
N ALA A 568 5.60 10.74 -18.47
CA ALA A 568 6.89 10.14 -18.82
C ALA A 568 8.10 10.74 -18.10
N ASN A 569 7.90 11.44 -16.99
CA ASN A 569 8.98 11.97 -16.18
C ASN A 569 9.67 10.85 -15.41
N GLN A 570 11.00 10.89 -15.32
CA GLN A 570 11.81 9.85 -14.68
C GLN A 570 12.56 10.42 -13.47
N ALA A 571 12.29 9.89 -12.29
CA ALA A 571 12.81 10.31 -11.01
C ALA A 571 13.84 9.32 -10.49
N TRP A 572 14.90 9.82 -9.84
CA TRP A 572 15.78 8.98 -9.03
C TRP A 572 15.13 8.71 -7.66
N ASP A 573 15.08 7.45 -7.24
CA ASP A 573 14.31 7.00 -6.08
C ASP A 573 14.95 7.26 -4.72
N THR A 574 16.28 7.21 -4.60
CA THR A 574 17.03 7.33 -3.33
C THR A 574 16.59 8.54 -2.50
N PRO A 575 16.51 9.77 -3.05
CA PRO A 575 16.09 10.95 -2.27
C PRO A 575 14.68 10.86 -1.70
N LEU A 576 13.82 10.01 -2.26
CA LEU A 576 12.45 9.81 -1.83
C LEU A 576 12.26 8.55 -0.98
N SER A 577 13.17 7.59 -1.00
CA SER A 577 12.93 6.26 -0.41
C SER A 577 13.22 6.14 1.08
N GLY A 578 13.53 7.27 1.76
CA GLY A 578 13.60 7.38 3.22
C GLY A 578 12.22 7.56 3.90
N ALA A 579 12.22 7.76 5.21
CA ALA A 579 11.03 7.92 6.04
C ALA A 579 10.08 9.01 5.52
N GLN A 580 8.78 8.70 5.48
CA GLN A 580 7.74 9.58 4.95
C GLN A 580 7.33 10.67 5.95
N PHE A 581 6.95 11.83 5.40
CA PHE A 581 6.21 12.88 6.11
C PHE A 581 5.32 13.64 5.12
N GLY A 582 4.24 14.26 5.62
CA GLY A 582 3.21 14.86 4.76
C GLY A 582 3.64 16.10 3.96
N GLY A 583 4.80 16.70 4.26
CA GLY A 583 5.32 17.92 3.61
C GLY A 583 6.27 17.67 2.44
N ARG A 584 6.41 16.42 1.97
CA ARG A 584 7.34 16.04 0.90
C ARG A 584 6.96 16.70 -0.43
N THR A 585 7.93 17.29 -1.13
CA THR A 585 7.73 17.99 -2.41
C THR A 585 8.26 17.16 -3.59
N GLY A 586 7.96 17.55 -4.83
CA GLY A 586 8.49 16.88 -6.01
C GLY A 586 10.00 17.12 -6.20
N LEU A 587 10.66 16.22 -6.92
CA LEU A 587 12.08 16.33 -7.27
C LEU A 587 12.30 16.73 -8.73
N ASN A 588 13.50 17.21 -9.05
CA ASN A 588 13.97 17.32 -10.43
C ASN A 588 14.02 15.93 -11.08
N PHE A 589 13.66 15.84 -12.35
CA PHE A 589 13.74 14.60 -13.12
C PHE A 589 15.13 14.40 -13.72
N VAL A 590 15.51 13.14 -13.94
CA VAL A 590 16.81 12.76 -14.50
C VAL A 590 16.90 13.18 -15.98
N PHE A 591 15.80 13.09 -16.72
CA PHE A 591 15.74 13.39 -18.15
C PHE A 591 14.73 14.50 -18.47
N ASN A 592 15.05 15.31 -19.47
CA ASN A 592 14.04 16.08 -20.20
C ASN A 592 13.41 15.20 -21.28
N ASN A 593 12.15 14.83 -21.09
CA ASN A 593 11.42 13.94 -22.00
C ASN A 593 10.79 14.65 -23.22
N GLU A 594 10.97 15.97 -23.37
CA GLU A 594 10.48 16.75 -24.51
C GLU A 594 8.96 16.58 -24.79
N GLY A 595 8.17 16.34 -23.73
CA GLY A 595 6.72 16.18 -23.83
C GLY A 595 6.24 14.82 -24.34
N MET A 596 7.13 13.83 -24.51
CA MET A 596 6.76 12.44 -24.82
C MET A 596 5.90 11.86 -23.69
N ARG A 597 4.83 11.14 -24.03
CA ARG A 597 3.92 10.49 -23.07
C ARG A 597 2.88 9.58 -23.77
N PRO A 598 2.25 8.66 -23.03
CA PRO A 598 2.61 8.12 -21.73
C PRO A 598 3.80 7.15 -21.84
N ALA A 599 4.41 6.80 -20.70
CA ALA A 599 5.49 5.82 -20.60
C ALA A 599 5.01 4.49 -20.01
N LEU A 600 5.56 3.36 -20.49
CA LEU A 600 5.26 2.01 -19.99
C LEU A 600 6.54 1.16 -20.00
N GLY A 601 7.06 0.82 -18.82
CA GLY A 601 8.34 0.12 -18.66
C GLY A 601 9.56 0.94 -19.10
N SER A 602 10.73 0.55 -18.59
CA SER A 602 12.00 1.21 -18.85
C SER A 602 13.18 0.27 -18.74
N GLU A 603 14.28 0.57 -19.43
CA GLU A 603 15.47 -0.27 -19.41
C GLU A 603 16.77 0.53 -19.57
N PHE A 604 17.83 0.04 -18.94
CA PHE A 604 19.21 0.44 -19.23
C PHE A 604 19.80 -0.45 -20.33
N LEU A 605 20.41 0.18 -21.33
CA LEU A 605 21.01 -0.51 -22.46
C LEU A 605 22.45 -0.94 -22.11
N SER A 606 22.59 -2.15 -21.56
CA SER A 606 23.88 -2.76 -21.21
C SER A 606 23.95 -4.20 -21.74
N SER A 607 24.55 -4.36 -22.91
CA SER A 607 24.62 -5.65 -23.61
C SER A 607 25.76 -5.66 -24.62
N ARG A 608 26.62 -6.70 -24.58
CA ARG A 608 27.68 -6.89 -25.58
C ARG A 608 27.16 -7.02 -27.01
N HIS A 609 25.88 -7.37 -27.19
CA HIS A 609 25.25 -7.41 -28.50
C HIS A 609 25.13 -6.01 -29.14
N PHE A 610 24.96 -4.96 -28.34
CA PHE A 610 24.81 -3.60 -28.84
C PHE A 610 26.15 -2.90 -29.06
N PRO A 611 26.22 -1.87 -29.93
CA PRO A 611 27.41 -1.05 -30.12
C PRO A 611 27.95 -0.40 -28.84
N ASP A 612 29.23 -0.02 -28.84
CA ASP A 612 29.91 0.51 -27.65
C ASP A 612 29.35 1.88 -27.23
N ASP A 613 28.89 2.69 -28.18
CA ASP A 613 28.30 4.01 -27.92
C ASP A 613 26.90 3.92 -27.30
N VAL A 614 26.26 2.75 -27.34
CA VAL A 614 24.93 2.49 -26.75
C VAL A 614 25.01 2.06 -25.28
N GLN A 615 26.17 1.60 -24.82
CA GLN A 615 26.32 1.06 -23.47
C GLN A 615 26.07 2.12 -22.39
N GLY A 616 25.20 1.80 -21.42
CA GLY A 616 24.84 2.68 -20.31
C GLY A 616 23.79 3.74 -20.64
N GLN A 617 23.22 3.73 -21.85
CA GLN A 617 22.08 4.57 -22.21
C GLN A 617 20.78 4.08 -21.55
N PHE A 618 19.73 4.90 -21.56
CA PHE A 618 18.41 4.60 -20.97
C PHE A 618 17.28 4.72 -22.00
N THR A 619 16.25 3.89 -21.88
CA THR A 619 15.04 3.93 -22.72
C THR A 619 13.76 3.64 -21.92
N TYR A 620 12.60 4.00 -22.47
CA TYR A 620 11.27 3.60 -21.99
C TYR A 620 10.31 3.44 -23.17
N ALA A 621 9.23 2.68 -23.04
CA ALA A 621 8.25 2.60 -24.13
C ALA A 621 7.29 3.81 -24.09
N CYS A 622 7.11 4.50 -25.21
CA CYS A 622 6.21 5.65 -25.32
C CYS A 622 5.03 5.37 -26.24
N VAL A 623 3.81 5.44 -25.70
CA VAL A 623 2.66 4.77 -26.32
C VAL A 623 1.63 5.65 -26.99
N ILE A 624 1.61 7.00 -26.91
CA ILE A 624 0.57 7.83 -27.58
C ILE A 624 1.11 8.81 -28.62
N ASN A 625 2.09 9.63 -28.27
CA ASN A 625 2.54 10.71 -29.15
C ASN A 625 3.82 10.39 -29.92
N MET A 626 4.59 9.38 -29.48
CA MET A 626 5.78 8.90 -30.18
C MET A 626 5.58 7.54 -30.84
N ASN A 627 4.82 6.62 -30.22
CA ASN A 627 4.66 5.23 -30.67
C ASN A 627 6.03 4.55 -30.92
N GLY A 628 6.86 4.46 -29.86
CA GLY A 628 8.24 4.02 -29.99
C GLY A 628 9.04 4.05 -28.69
N LEU A 629 10.36 3.89 -28.80
CA LEU A 629 11.31 3.87 -27.69
C LEU A 629 12.38 4.97 -27.93
N PRO A 630 12.37 6.09 -27.17
CA PRO A 630 13.46 7.07 -27.21
C PRO A 630 14.70 6.53 -26.48
N ARG A 631 15.87 7.10 -26.75
CA ARG A 631 17.10 6.79 -26.00
C ARG A 631 17.75 8.04 -25.42
N PHE A 632 18.30 7.90 -24.23
CA PHE A 632 18.89 8.97 -23.44
C PHE A 632 20.31 8.64 -23.05
N SER A 633 21.19 9.66 -23.04
CA SER A 633 22.44 9.58 -22.29
C SER A 633 22.15 9.59 -20.79
N VAL A 634 23.05 9.01 -20.00
CA VAL A 634 23.00 9.06 -18.53
C VAL A 634 24.41 9.37 -18.03
N ALA A 635 24.52 10.34 -17.13
CA ALA A 635 25.79 10.71 -16.51
C ALA A 635 25.60 11.12 -15.05
N ASP A 636 26.69 11.03 -14.28
CA ASP A 636 26.73 11.53 -12.91
C ASP A 636 26.52 13.04 -12.86
N ASN A 637 25.76 13.49 -11.86
CA ASN A 637 25.52 14.89 -11.57
C ASN A 637 25.61 15.12 -10.05
N GLY A 638 26.84 15.16 -9.54
CA GLY A 638 27.12 15.22 -8.11
C GLY A 638 26.62 13.94 -7.41
N GLY A 639 25.69 14.09 -6.47
CA GLY A 639 25.06 12.99 -5.76
C GLY A 639 24.12 12.16 -6.62
N GLY A 640 23.49 12.77 -7.64
CA GLY A 640 22.47 12.13 -8.48
C GLY A 640 22.89 11.96 -9.93
N TYR A 641 21.91 12.05 -10.82
CA TYR A 641 22.05 11.76 -12.25
C TYR A 641 21.44 12.85 -13.12
N ALA A 642 21.93 12.98 -14.35
CA ALA A 642 21.32 13.78 -15.40
C ALA A 642 21.48 13.09 -16.75
N GLY A 643 20.52 13.32 -17.65
CA GLY A 643 20.56 12.77 -18.99
C GLY A 643 19.76 13.59 -19.99
N ALA A 644 20.04 13.39 -21.27
CA ALA A 644 19.39 14.09 -22.37
C ALA A 644 19.00 13.11 -23.47
N ARG A 645 17.88 13.39 -24.15
CA ARG A 645 17.47 12.61 -25.33
C ARG A 645 18.53 12.76 -26.41
N LEU A 646 18.94 11.64 -26.98
CA LEU A 646 19.95 11.64 -28.04
C LEU A 646 19.40 12.23 -29.33
N LYS A 647 20.29 12.92 -30.06
CA LYS A 647 19.98 13.63 -31.30
C LYS A 647 21.00 13.27 -32.37
N ASN A 648 20.55 13.25 -33.62
CA ASN A 648 21.42 13.19 -34.78
C ASN A 648 22.13 14.55 -34.99
N GLU A 649 23.12 14.58 -35.90
CA GLU A 649 23.87 15.80 -36.23
C GLU A 649 22.99 16.96 -36.71
N ASP A 650 21.84 16.66 -37.33
CA ASP A 650 20.87 17.65 -37.80
C ASP A 650 19.89 18.14 -36.70
N GLY A 651 20.05 17.67 -35.47
CA GLY A 651 19.21 18.00 -34.33
C GLY A 651 17.89 17.22 -34.26
N SER A 652 17.62 16.31 -35.20
CA SER A 652 16.48 15.39 -35.12
C SER A 652 16.69 14.36 -34.01
N PRO A 653 15.61 13.82 -33.41
CA PRO A 653 15.71 12.73 -32.45
C PRO A 653 16.41 11.49 -33.03
N ASP A 654 17.36 10.96 -32.27
CA ASP A 654 18.01 9.68 -32.56
C ASP A 654 17.39 8.58 -31.70
N ASP A 655 16.11 8.29 -31.98
CA ASP A 655 15.30 7.35 -31.20
C ASP A 655 15.67 5.89 -31.51
N LEU A 656 15.55 5.00 -30.51
CA LEU A 656 15.86 3.58 -30.68
C LEU A 656 14.84 2.87 -31.57
N ILE A 657 13.56 3.22 -31.41
CA ILE A 657 12.44 2.74 -32.22
C ILE A 657 11.44 3.88 -32.41
N ARG A 658 10.94 4.08 -33.63
CA ARG A 658 9.85 5.04 -33.89
C ARG A 658 8.94 4.55 -35.01
N SER A 659 7.64 4.46 -34.74
CA SER A 659 6.63 4.07 -35.73
C SER A 659 5.74 5.24 -36.13
N SER A 660 5.27 5.19 -37.37
CA SER A 660 4.18 6.06 -37.84
C SER A 660 2.79 5.47 -37.60
N ASP A 661 2.70 4.17 -37.26
CA ASP A 661 1.43 3.53 -36.92
C ASP A 661 1.03 3.87 -35.49
N LYS A 662 -0.07 4.60 -35.35
CA LYS A 662 -0.63 4.95 -34.05
C LYS A 662 -1.14 3.74 -33.30
N HIS A 663 -1.39 2.57 -33.91
CA HIS A 663 -1.84 1.37 -33.18
C HIS A 663 -0.72 0.63 -32.46
N PHE A 664 0.54 0.93 -32.79
CA PHE A 664 1.70 0.35 -32.12
C PHE A 664 1.85 0.92 -30.71
N ARG A 665 1.77 0.07 -29.71
CA ARG A 665 1.81 0.43 -28.29
C ARG A 665 2.88 -0.43 -27.62
N PRO A 666 4.17 -0.05 -27.75
CA PRO A 666 5.25 -0.82 -27.15
C PRO A 666 5.07 -0.88 -25.62
N ALA A 667 5.40 -2.03 -25.04
CA ALA A 667 5.27 -2.29 -23.62
C ALA A 667 6.52 -3.00 -23.09
N ASP A 668 6.95 -2.57 -21.91
CA ASP A 668 7.92 -3.26 -21.05
C ASP A 668 9.22 -3.71 -21.75
N PRO A 669 10.05 -2.76 -22.20
CA PRO A 669 11.33 -3.09 -22.83
C PRO A 669 12.28 -3.74 -21.80
N GLN A 670 12.95 -4.83 -22.18
CA GLN A 670 13.91 -5.52 -21.31
C GLN A 670 15.06 -6.15 -22.09
N ILE A 671 16.30 -6.10 -21.56
CA ILE A 671 17.42 -6.86 -22.13
C ILE A 671 17.27 -8.36 -21.82
N GLY A 672 17.09 -9.16 -22.87
CA GLY A 672 16.91 -10.61 -22.78
C GLY A 672 18.19 -11.39 -22.48
N PRO A 673 18.10 -12.71 -22.22
CA PRO A 673 19.25 -13.59 -22.02
C PRO A 673 20.20 -13.65 -23.23
N ASP A 674 19.67 -13.40 -24.44
CA ASP A 674 20.43 -13.32 -25.70
C ASP A 674 21.08 -11.95 -25.94
N GLY A 675 20.88 -11.00 -25.02
CA GLY A 675 21.41 -9.64 -25.11
C GLY A 675 20.66 -8.71 -26.06
N ALA A 676 19.58 -9.17 -26.71
CA ALA A 676 18.69 -8.29 -27.48
C ALA A 676 17.77 -7.49 -26.55
N LEU A 677 17.19 -6.39 -27.05
CA LEU A 677 16.14 -5.66 -26.33
C LEU A 677 14.77 -6.21 -26.76
N TRP A 678 14.07 -6.86 -25.85
CA TRP A 678 12.75 -7.44 -26.02
C TRP A 678 11.67 -6.46 -25.60
N PHE A 679 10.52 -6.48 -26.25
CA PHE A 679 9.36 -5.66 -25.87
C PHE A 679 8.06 -6.25 -26.42
N GLY A 680 6.96 -6.01 -25.70
CA GLY A 680 5.62 -6.31 -26.17
C GLY A 680 5.05 -5.20 -27.05
N ASP A 681 4.03 -5.51 -27.83
CA ASP A 681 3.13 -4.56 -28.47
C ASP A 681 1.70 -4.89 -28.06
N TRP A 682 1.08 -3.98 -27.31
CA TRP A 682 -0.31 -4.09 -26.90
C TRP A 682 -1.27 -3.99 -28.09
N ALA A 683 -0.81 -3.46 -29.25
CA ALA A 683 -1.52 -3.36 -30.52
C ALA A 683 -2.98 -2.91 -30.35
N ASN A 684 -3.20 -1.61 -30.11
CA ASN A 684 -4.51 -1.12 -29.71
C ASN A 684 -4.87 0.25 -30.30
N ALA A 685 -6.08 0.31 -30.85
CA ALA A 685 -6.68 1.52 -31.40
C ALA A 685 -7.14 2.48 -30.29
N LEU A 686 -7.79 1.94 -29.25
CA LEU A 686 -8.43 2.75 -28.21
C LEU A 686 -7.56 2.80 -26.95
N VAL A 687 -6.86 3.91 -26.75
CA VAL A 687 -5.89 4.02 -25.64
C VAL A 687 -6.54 4.39 -24.31
N GLY A 688 -7.54 5.27 -24.35
CA GLY A 688 -8.05 5.92 -23.15
C GLY A 688 -9.44 5.46 -22.72
N HIS A 689 -9.66 5.45 -21.41
CA HIS A 689 -10.92 5.16 -20.74
C HIS A 689 -11.71 6.44 -20.41
N MET A 690 -11.09 7.62 -20.52
CA MET A 690 -11.80 8.90 -20.43
C MET A 690 -12.40 9.30 -21.79
N GLN A 691 -11.72 8.97 -22.89
CA GLN A 691 -12.10 9.30 -24.26
C GLN A 691 -13.13 8.31 -24.83
N TYR A 692 -13.00 7.03 -24.49
CA TYR A 692 -13.88 5.95 -24.93
C TYR A 692 -14.50 5.25 -23.72
N SER A 693 -15.79 4.89 -23.83
CA SER A 693 -16.45 4.06 -22.81
C SER A 693 -15.70 2.75 -22.59
N GLN A 694 -15.73 2.20 -21.36
CA GLN A 694 -15.23 0.84 -21.11
C GLN A 694 -16.00 -0.24 -21.89
N ARG A 695 -17.20 0.08 -22.40
CA ARG A 695 -18.03 -0.82 -23.21
C ARG A 695 -18.04 -0.46 -24.70
N ASP A 696 -17.13 0.40 -25.16
CA ASP A 696 -17.01 0.71 -26.59
C ASP A 696 -16.78 -0.59 -27.40
N PRO A 697 -17.60 -0.88 -28.42
CA PRO A 697 -17.49 -2.13 -29.19
C PRO A 697 -16.19 -2.27 -29.98
N ASN A 698 -15.41 -1.19 -30.12
CA ASN A 698 -14.11 -1.21 -30.78
C ASN A 698 -12.94 -1.46 -29.82
N ARG A 699 -13.20 -1.71 -28.53
CA ARG A 699 -12.14 -2.18 -27.62
C ARG A 699 -11.66 -3.54 -28.08
N ASP A 700 -10.36 -3.64 -28.29
CA ASP A 700 -9.75 -4.90 -28.66
C ASP A 700 -9.32 -5.69 -27.42
N HIS A 701 -9.56 -7.00 -27.49
CA HIS A 701 -9.28 -7.98 -26.45
C HIS A 701 -8.38 -9.13 -26.96
N THR A 702 -7.89 -9.05 -28.20
CA THR A 702 -7.32 -10.21 -28.90
C THR A 702 -5.92 -10.02 -29.48
N ARG A 703 -5.49 -8.78 -29.79
CA ARG A 703 -4.15 -8.55 -30.38
C ARG A 703 -3.08 -8.51 -29.30
N GLY A 704 -1.89 -9.01 -29.63
CA GLY A 704 -0.72 -9.03 -28.77
C GLY A 704 0.49 -9.58 -29.51
N ARG A 705 1.63 -8.90 -29.41
CA ARG A 705 2.83 -9.25 -30.18
C ARG A 705 4.08 -9.07 -29.35
N ILE A 706 5.11 -9.84 -29.69
CA ILE A 706 6.43 -9.77 -29.09
C ILE A 706 7.45 -9.50 -30.19
N TYR A 707 8.32 -8.53 -29.95
CA TYR A 707 9.44 -8.20 -30.82
C TYR A 707 10.74 -8.19 -30.03
N ARG A 708 11.84 -8.29 -30.77
CA ARG A 708 13.17 -7.96 -30.25
C ARG A 708 13.91 -7.04 -31.21
N LEU A 709 14.69 -6.13 -30.66
CA LEU A 709 15.61 -5.26 -31.36
C LEU A 709 17.03 -5.84 -31.26
N VAL A 710 17.64 -6.06 -32.41
CA VAL A 710 18.97 -6.66 -32.57
C VAL A 710 19.91 -5.74 -33.33
N TYR A 711 21.21 -5.98 -33.22
CA TYR A 711 22.27 -5.34 -33.99
C TYR A 711 23.07 -6.43 -34.73
N PRO A 712 22.68 -6.81 -35.97
CA PRO A 712 23.22 -7.99 -36.66
C PRO A 712 24.73 -7.96 -36.96
N GLU A 713 25.38 -6.80 -36.87
CA GLU A 713 26.84 -6.70 -37.04
C GLU A 713 27.63 -7.24 -35.82
N ARG A 714 26.95 -7.54 -34.69
CA ARG A 714 27.51 -8.25 -33.54
C ARG A 714 26.70 -9.52 -33.25
N PRO A 715 27.35 -10.60 -32.77
CA PRO A 715 26.62 -11.81 -32.39
C PRO A 715 25.68 -11.52 -31.23
N LEU A 716 24.58 -12.28 -31.14
CA LEU A 716 23.81 -12.37 -29.90
C LEU A 716 24.70 -12.91 -28.77
N VAL A 717 24.39 -12.52 -27.54
CA VAL A 717 25.05 -13.05 -26.36
C VAL A 717 24.61 -14.50 -26.16
N ALA A 718 25.54 -15.40 -25.84
CA ALA A 718 25.20 -16.75 -25.46
C ALA A 718 24.43 -16.72 -24.12
N PRO A 719 23.18 -17.24 -24.05
CA PRO A 719 22.39 -17.17 -22.83
C PRO A 719 23.07 -17.83 -21.63
N VAL A 720 23.22 -17.07 -20.54
CA VAL A 720 23.69 -17.57 -19.24
C VAL A 720 22.48 -17.84 -18.35
N THR A 721 22.11 -19.11 -18.22
CA THR A 721 20.97 -19.58 -17.41
C THR A 721 21.38 -19.98 -16.00
N GLN A 722 20.45 -19.93 -15.07
CA GLN A 722 20.66 -20.22 -13.64
C GLN A 722 20.08 -21.60 -13.23
N PHE A 723 19.10 -22.10 -13.97
CA PHE A 723 18.37 -23.32 -13.65
C PHE A 723 19.31 -24.54 -13.46
N GLY A 724 19.10 -25.27 -12.37
CA GLY A 724 19.83 -26.51 -12.06
C GLY A 724 21.29 -26.33 -11.59
N LYS A 725 21.80 -25.09 -11.53
CA LYS A 725 23.20 -24.83 -11.13
C LYS A 725 23.35 -24.67 -9.61
N PRO A 726 24.50 -25.06 -9.03
CA PRO A 726 24.78 -24.80 -7.62
C PRO A 726 25.00 -23.31 -7.37
N ALA A 727 24.74 -22.85 -6.13
CA ALA A 727 24.91 -21.44 -5.75
C ALA A 727 26.32 -20.90 -6.09
N SER A 728 27.37 -21.72 -5.91
CA SER A 728 28.74 -21.34 -6.24
C SER A 728 28.97 -21.01 -7.73
N GLU A 729 28.29 -21.70 -8.65
CA GLU A 729 28.39 -21.40 -10.08
C GLU A 729 27.56 -20.16 -10.45
N ILE A 730 26.41 -19.96 -9.80
CA ILE A 730 25.56 -18.78 -10.03
C ILE A 730 26.26 -17.51 -9.54
N LEU A 731 27.00 -17.57 -8.42
CA LEU A 731 27.80 -16.44 -7.92
C LEU A 731 28.82 -15.93 -8.95
N GLU A 732 29.43 -16.81 -9.74
CA GLU A 732 30.34 -16.39 -10.82
C GLU A 732 29.63 -15.60 -11.93
N GLN A 733 28.32 -15.80 -12.11
CA GLN A 733 27.53 -15.06 -13.11
C GLN A 733 27.36 -13.58 -12.74
N LEU A 734 27.64 -13.18 -11.49
CA LEU A 734 27.72 -11.77 -11.09
C LEU A 734 28.90 -11.03 -11.72
N ARG A 735 29.81 -11.74 -12.42
CA ARG A 735 30.89 -11.17 -13.23
C ARG A 735 30.47 -10.84 -14.65
N GLU A 736 29.34 -11.37 -15.14
CA GLU A 736 28.87 -11.14 -16.52
C GLU A 736 28.70 -9.66 -16.82
N TYR A 737 28.87 -9.25 -18.07
CA TYR A 737 28.74 -7.82 -18.43
C TYR A 737 27.27 -7.35 -18.37
N GLU A 738 26.35 -8.18 -18.84
CA GLU A 738 24.92 -7.90 -18.95
C GLU A 738 24.27 -7.76 -17.57
N TRP A 739 23.75 -6.57 -17.26
CA TRP A 739 23.13 -6.29 -15.96
C TRP A 739 21.92 -7.20 -15.69
N ARG A 740 21.11 -7.49 -16.72
CA ARG A 740 19.97 -8.40 -16.60
C ARG A 740 20.38 -9.85 -16.35
N THR A 741 21.59 -10.27 -16.71
CA THR A 741 22.12 -11.59 -16.31
C THR A 741 22.45 -11.62 -14.82
N ARG A 742 23.10 -10.56 -14.31
CA ARG A 742 23.34 -10.42 -12.86
C ARG A 742 22.04 -10.33 -12.07
N TYR A 743 21.03 -9.64 -12.61
CA TYR A 743 19.68 -9.56 -12.04
C TYR A 743 19.06 -10.95 -11.84
N ARG A 744 19.04 -11.78 -12.89
CA ARG A 744 18.52 -13.16 -12.82
C ARG A 744 19.32 -14.04 -11.86
N ALA A 745 20.64 -13.88 -11.82
CA ALA A 745 21.51 -14.56 -10.85
C ALA A 745 21.18 -14.19 -9.40
N ARG A 746 21.04 -12.89 -9.09
CA ARG A 746 20.61 -12.43 -7.75
C ARG A 746 19.23 -12.92 -7.39
N ARG A 747 18.25 -12.82 -8.31
CA ARG A 747 16.87 -13.27 -8.10
C ARG A 747 16.80 -14.77 -7.78
N GLU A 748 17.56 -15.61 -8.50
CA GLU A 748 17.64 -17.04 -8.21
C GLU A 748 18.26 -17.31 -6.83
N LEU A 749 19.37 -16.67 -6.49
CA LEU A 749 20.02 -16.84 -5.19
C LEU A 749 19.13 -16.36 -4.04
N HIS A 750 18.49 -15.21 -4.20
CA HIS A 750 17.54 -14.65 -3.25
C HIS A 750 16.43 -15.67 -2.93
N GLY A 751 15.94 -16.43 -3.92
CA GLY A 751 14.86 -17.42 -3.75
C GLY A 751 15.27 -18.74 -3.09
N ARG A 752 16.57 -18.98 -2.86
CA ARG A 752 17.07 -20.24 -2.28
C ARG A 752 17.10 -20.23 -0.75
N PRO A 753 17.29 -21.38 -0.10
CA PRO A 753 17.49 -21.44 1.35
C PRO A 753 18.77 -20.71 1.80
N SER A 754 18.69 -19.96 2.90
CA SER A 754 19.83 -19.17 3.41
C SER A 754 21.02 -20.05 3.80
N GLU A 755 20.76 -21.25 4.30
CA GLU A 755 21.76 -22.25 4.67
C GLU A 755 22.58 -22.79 3.48
N GLU A 756 22.08 -22.65 2.26
CA GLU A 756 22.83 -22.94 1.03
C GLU A 756 23.64 -21.72 0.58
N VAL A 757 22.98 -20.55 0.50
CA VAL A 757 23.52 -19.37 -0.18
C VAL A 757 24.57 -18.64 0.65
N VAL A 758 24.30 -18.39 1.94
CA VAL A 758 25.19 -17.57 2.79
C VAL A 758 26.59 -18.17 2.88
N PRO A 759 26.78 -19.48 3.16
CA PRO A 759 28.12 -20.08 3.15
C PRO A 759 28.82 -20.03 1.78
N ALA A 760 28.05 -20.17 0.69
CA ALA A 760 28.60 -20.08 -0.66
C ALA A 760 29.11 -18.66 -0.98
N VAL A 761 28.37 -17.63 -0.57
CA VAL A 761 28.79 -16.23 -0.69
C VAL A 761 30.08 -15.97 0.09
N GLU A 762 30.18 -16.45 1.34
CA GLU A 762 31.39 -16.28 2.14
C GLU A 762 32.63 -16.93 1.51
N ALA A 763 32.45 -18.14 0.95
CA ALA A 763 33.51 -18.83 0.23
C ALA A 763 33.93 -18.08 -1.04
N TRP A 764 32.94 -17.56 -1.79
CA TRP A 764 33.17 -16.78 -3.00
C TRP A 764 33.93 -15.48 -2.70
N VAL A 765 33.51 -14.72 -1.68
CA VAL A 765 34.19 -13.49 -1.24
C VAL A 765 35.66 -13.75 -0.89
N LYS A 766 35.97 -14.87 -0.21
CA LYS A 766 37.35 -15.27 0.13
C LYS A 766 38.20 -15.59 -1.10
N SER A 767 37.57 -15.94 -2.22
CA SER A 767 38.27 -16.25 -3.48
C SER A 767 38.56 -15.01 -4.34
N LEU A 768 37.94 -13.86 -4.04
CA LEU A 768 38.12 -12.62 -4.79
C LEU A 768 39.55 -12.09 -4.67
N LYS A 769 40.10 -11.63 -5.80
CA LYS A 769 41.47 -11.09 -5.85
C LYS A 769 41.44 -9.57 -5.70
N LYS A 770 42.25 -9.04 -4.79
CA LYS A 770 42.31 -7.60 -4.49
C LYS A 770 42.79 -6.72 -5.65
N ASP A 771 43.46 -7.32 -6.63
CA ASP A 771 43.94 -6.65 -7.85
C ASP A 771 42.94 -6.73 -9.02
N ASP A 772 41.79 -7.39 -8.84
CA ASP A 772 40.68 -7.38 -9.79
C ASP A 772 40.10 -5.94 -9.86
N PRO A 773 39.99 -5.31 -11.05
CA PRO A 773 39.40 -3.97 -11.17
C PRO A 773 37.94 -3.93 -10.69
N GLU A 774 37.23 -5.05 -10.69
CA GLU A 774 35.84 -5.16 -10.22
C GLU A 774 35.75 -5.55 -8.74
N TYR A 775 36.87 -5.60 -8.00
CA TYR A 775 36.93 -6.11 -6.62
C TYR A 775 35.92 -5.44 -5.69
N ASP A 776 35.82 -4.11 -5.72
CA ASP A 776 34.85 -3.38 -4.89
C ASP A 776 33.41 -3.72 -5.30
N ARG A 777 33.11 -3.76 -6.60
CA ARG A 777 31.76 -4.11 -7.11
C ARG A 777 31.36 -5.53 -6.73
N LEU A 778 32.24 -6.51 -6.90
CA LEU A 778 31.95 -7.92 -6.59
C LEU A 778 31.69 -8.13 -5.09
N ARG A 779 32.38 -7.37 -4.23
CA ARG A 779 32.09 -7.36 -2.79
C ARG A 779 30.74 -6.72 -2.47
N THR A 780 30.34 -5.70 -3.22
CA THR A 780 28.99 -5.13 -3.14
C THR A 780 27.93 -6.14 -3.59
N GLU A 781 28.15 -6.91 -4.66
CA GLU A 781 27.25 -7.99 -5.08
C GLU A 781 27.05 -9.04 -3.98
N ALA A 782 28.13 -9.42 -3.30
CA ALA A 782 28.04 -10.32 -2.16
C ALA A 782 27.21 -9.73 -1.00
N LEU A 783 27.34 -8.44 -0.71
CA LEU A 783 26.54 -7.77 0.33
C LEU A 783 25.05 -7.73 -0.04
N TRP A 784 24.70 -7.44 -1.29
CA TRP A 784 23.30 -7.47 -1.74
C TRP A 784 22.67 -8.85 -1.62
N ILE A 785 23.41 -9.92 -1.92
CA ILE A 785 22.91 -11.27 -1.67
C ILE A 785 22.74 -11.49 -0.17
N GLN A 786 23.70 -11.13 0.67
CA GLN A 786 23.58 -11.26 2.13
C GLN A 786 22.40 -10.47 2.71
N GLU A 787 22.11 -9.28 2.19
CA GLU A 787 20.94 -8.46 2.55
C GLU A 787 19.65 -9.22 2.28
N SER A 788 19.55 -9.83 1.10
CA SER A 788 18.39 -10.62 0.67
C SER A 788 18.09 -11.86 1.55
N HIS A 789 19.03 -12.22 2.43
CA HIS A 789 18.95 -13.30 3.40
C HIS A 789 19.01 -12.82 4.87
N HIS A 790 19.02 -11.51 5.14
CA HIS A 790 19.22 -10.92 6.47
C HIS A 790 20.46 -11.45 7.21
N ALA A 791 21.55 -11.66 6.47
CA ALA A 791 22.76 -12.33 6.94
C ALA A 791 24.03 -11.51 6.62
N ILE A 792 23.96 -10.19 6.86
CA ILE A 792 25.05 -9.26 6.58
C ILE A 792 26.30 -9.61 7.39
N ASN A 793 27.41 -9.84 6.69
CA ASN A 793 28.71 -10.04 7.33
C ASN A 793 29.35 -8.67 7.66
N SER A 794 29.56 -8.40 8.95
CA SER A 794 30.07 -7.11 9.44
C SER A 794 31.48 -6.77 8.95
N GLU A 795 32.36 -7.77 8.74
CA GLU A 795 33.71 -7.55 8.22
C GLU A 795 33.67 -7.15 6.74
N LEU A 796 32.86 -7.86 5.94
CA LEU A 796 32.64 -7.51 4.54
C LEU A 796 32.05 -6.10 4.40
N LEU A 797 31.00 -5.79 5.18
CA LEU A 797 30.34 -4.49 5.19
C LEU A 797 31.34 -3.37 5.51
N SER A 798 32.07 -3.49 6.62
CA SER A 798 33.09 -2.50 7.03
C SER A 798 34.16 -2.28 5.95
N GLY A 799 34.60 -3.37 5.32
CA GLY A 799 35.60 -3.28 4.26
C GLY A 799 35.07 -2.74 2.92
N VAL A 800 33.76 -2.73 2.66
CA VAL A 800 33.16 -2.04 1.51
C VAL A 800 32.92 -0.56 1.85
N LEU A 801 32.46 -0.25 3.07
CA LEU A 801 32.28 1.12 3.56
C LEU A 801 33.57 1.96 3.56
N THR A 802 34.74 1.33 3.49
CA THR A 802 36.05 1.99 3.51
C THR A 802 36.81 1.89 2.17
N CYS A 803 36.20 1.34 1.13
CA CYS A 803 36.83 1.21 -0.18
C CYS A 803 36.92 2.54 -0.94
N ASN A 804 37.70 2.58 -2.02
CA ASN A 804 37.91 3.80 -2.80
C ASN A 804 36.71 4.13 -3.71
N THR A 805 35.95 3.11 -4.12
CA THR A 805 34.82 3.26 -5.05
C THR A 805 33.61 3.85 -4.34
N ALA A 806 33.25 5.10 -4.68
CA ALA A 806 32.15 5.80 -4.02
C ALA A 806 30.79 5.12 -4.21
N ASP A 807 30.53 4.51 -5.36
CA ASP A 807 29.29 3.77 -5.61
C ASP A 807 29.15 2.54 -4.73
N ALA A 808 30.24 1.81 -4.51
CA ALA A 808 30.25 0.67 -3.60
C ALA A 808 29.96 1.11 -2.15
N ARG A 809 30.52 2.24 -1.71
CA ARG A 809 30.19 2.84 -0.41
C ARG A 809 28.73 3.29 -0.32
N ALA A 810 28.20 3.93 -1.36
CA ALA A 810 26.81 4.38 -1.42
C ALA A 810 25.84 3.19 -1.35
N ALA A 811 26.08 2.14 -2.13
CA ALA A 811 25.32 0.90 -2.09
C ALA A 811 25.39 0.23 -0.70
N ALA A 812 26.56 0.16 -0.06
CA ALA A 812 26.67 -0.38 1.30
C ALA A 812 25.91 0.46 2.33
N ILE A 813 25.86 1.79 2.19
CA ILE A 813 25.04 2.64 3.07
C ILE A 813 23.54 2.49 2.80
N HIS A 814 23.13 2.21 1.56
CA HIS A 814 21.76 1.83 1.25
C HIS A 814 21.35 0.57 2.04
N ILE A 815 22.21 -0.46 2.03
CA ILE A 815 22.00 -1.70 2.80
C ILE A 815 21.89 -1.40 4.30
N VAL A 816 22.79 -0.56 4.85
CA VAL A 816 22.73 -0.17 6.27
C VAL A 816 21.41 0.52 6.61
N ALA A 817 20.87 1.33 5.71
CA ALA A 817 19.60 2.00 5.90
C ALA A 817 18.40 1.04 5.81
N ASP A 818 18.41 0.07 4.89
CA ASP A 818 17.31 -0.89 4.75
C ASP A 818 17.31 -1.96 5.84
N GLU A 819 18.50 -2.33 6.35
CA GLU A 819 18.70 -3.26 7.46
C GLU A 819 18.87 -2.56 8.82
N HIS A 820 18.41 -1.32 8.97
CA HIS A 820 18.60 -0.52 10.19
C HIS A 820 17.99 -1.14 11.46
N GLU A 821 16.94 -1.97 11.32
CA GLU A 821 16.32 -2.69 12.44
C GLU A 821 17.12 -3.93 12.88
N SER A 822 17.87 -4.55 11.95
CA SER A 822 18.63 -5.79 12.19
C SER A 822 20.10 -5.53 12.50
N LEU A 823 20.64 -4.38 12.08
CA LEU A 823 22.03 -3.96 12.31
C LEU A 823 22.15 -3.02 13.54
N PRO A 824 22.73 -3.46 14.67
CA PRO A 824 22.79 -2.66 15.90
C PRO A 824 23.53 -1.32 15.75
N ASP A 825 24.57 -1.27 14.92
CA ASP A 825 25.40 -0.09 14.71
C ASP A 825 24.95 0.77 13.51
N ALA A 826 23.78 0.51 12.92
CA ALA A 826 23.32 1.17 11.70
C ALA A 826 23.36 2.70 11.80
N GLN A 827 22.85 3.27 12.89
CA GLN A 827 22.86 4.72 13.09
C GLN A 827 24.30 5.27 13.13
N ALA A 828 25.22 4.61 13.81
CA ALA A 828 26.60 5.05 13.92
C ALA A 828 27.31 5.05 12.55
N LEU A 829 27.07 4.01 11.75
CA LEU A 829 27.58 3.90 10.38
C LEU A 829 27.01 5.00 9.47
N LEU A 830 25.72 5.30 9.57
CA LEU A 830 25.07 6.39 8.83
C LEU A 830 25.62 7.76 9.22
N ILE A 831 25.84 8.01 10.50
CA ILE A 831 26.46 9.26 10.99
C ILE A 831 27.90 9.39 10.50
N ALA A 832 28.64 8.29 10.35
CA ALA A 832 29.99 8.33 9.78
C ALA A 832 29.94 8.68 8.28
N ALA A 833 29.04 8.03 7.53
CA ALA A 833 28.87 8.25 6.10
C ALA A 833 28.32 9.63 5.72
N SER A 834 27.63 10.31 6.64
CA SER A 834 27.17 11.69 6.45
C SER A 834 28.32 12.69 6.22
N LYS A 835 29.56 12.29 6.55
CA LYS A 835 30.81 13.05 6.38
C LYS A 835 31.66 12.57 5.20
N ASP A 836 31.18 11.60 4.41
CA ASP A 836 31.93 11.07 3.27
C ASP A 836 32.25 12.18 2.27
N ALA A 837 33.38 12.09 1.57
CA ALA A 837 33.78 13.08 0.57
C ALA A 837 32.83 13.10 -0.64
N HIS A 838 32.26 11.96 -1.02
CA HIS A 838 31.40 11.84 -2.18
C HIS A 838 29.93 12.20 -1.87
N PRO A 839 29.29 13.10 -2.63
CA PRO A 839 27.92 13.55 -2.36
C PRO A 839 26.89 12.42 -2.39
N ARG A 840 27.03 11.42 -3.28
CA ARG A 840 26.10 10.27 -3.34
C ARG A 840 26.05 9.46 -2.05
N VAL A 841 27.21 9.26 -1.40
CA VAL A 841 27.28 8.55 -0.11
C VAL A 841 26.59 9.37 0.98
N ARG A 842 26.77 10.70 0.98
CA ARG A 842 26.04 11.61 1.86
C ARG A 842 24.53 11.58 1.62
N THR A 843 24.08 11.48 0.37
CA THR A 843 22.65 11.33 0.03
C THR A 843 22.05 10.05 0.64
N GLU A 844 22.70 8.89 0.46
CA GLU A 844 22.25 7.63 1.07
C GLU A 844 22.28 7.70 2.61
N ALA A 845 23.28 8.38 3.20
CA ALA A 845 23.35 8.59 4.64
C ALA A 845 22.18 9.45 5.15
N ALA A 846 21.85 10.57 4.48
CA ALA A 846 20.69 11.38 4.83
C ALA A 846 19.37 10.60 4.71
N ARG A 847 19.22 9.81 3.65
CA ARG A 847 18.09 8.88 3.48
C ARG A 847 17.99 7.95 4.69
N GLY A 848 19.06 7.25 5.07
CA GLY A 848 19.02 6.32 6.20
C GLY A 848 18.76 6.99 7.56
N LEU A 849 19.37 8.17 7.81
CA LEU A 849 19.16 8.93 9.05
C LEU A 849 17.70 9.39 9.23
N SER A 850 16.91 9.44 8.15
CA SER A 850 15.48 9.76 8.25
C SER A 850 14.67 8.72 9.03
N PHE A 851 15.13 7.46 9.13
CA PHE A 851 14.44 6.41 9.89
C PHE A 851 14.67 6.52 11.40
N PHE A 852 15.65 7.32 11.84
CA PHE A 852 16.00 7.49 13.25
C PHE A 852 15.40 8.78 13.82
N ALA A 853 14.26 8.64 14.50
CA ALA A 853 13.58 9.74 15.19
C ALA A 853 14.25 10.10 16.53
N ASN A 854 15.52 10.55 16.49
CA ASN A 854 16.30 10.97 17.66
C ASN A 854 17.24 12.16 17.38
N ILE A 855 17.77 12.75 18.45
CA ILE A 855 18.52 14.02 18.38
C ILE A 855 19.87 13.85 17.68
N GLU A 856 20.50 12.68 17.80
CA GLU A 856 21.78 12.35 17.18
C GLU A 856 21.65 12.35 15.65
N ALA A 857 20.59 11.73 15.12
CA ALA A 857 20.31 11.74 13.69
C ALA A 857 20.00 13.15 13.17
N ALA A 858 19.15 13.91 13.86
CA ALA A 858 18.84 15.29 13.50
C ALA A 858 20.10 16.18 13.50
N THR A 859 20.97 16.02 14.49
CA THR A 859 22.24 16.76 14.59
C THR A 859 23.18 16.41 13.44
N ALA A 860 23.29 15.13 13.08
CA ALA A 860 24.09 14.70 11.94
C ALA A 860 23.58 15.30 10.63
N LEU A 861 22.27 15.28 10.39
CA LEU A 861 21.64 15.90 9.22
C LEU A 861 21.90 17.40 9.12
N LEU A 862 21.82 18.13 10.24
CA LEU A 862 22.16 19.56 10.27
C LEU A 862 23.64 19.80 9.99
N ALA A 863 24.54 18.99 10.57
CA ALA A 863 25.97 19.09 10.36
C ALA A 863 26.38 18.83 8.91
N MET A 864 25.64 17.99 8.16
CA MET A 864 25.88 17.76 6.74
C MET A 864 25.81 19.04 5.90
N THR A 865 25.05 20.04 6.32
CA THR A 865 24.91 21.31 5.57
C THR A 865 26.20 22.15 5.55
N THR A 866 27.20 21.80 6.38
CA THR A 866 28.53 22.42 6.41
C THR A 866 29.44 21.94 5.27
N PHE A 867 29.10 20.84 4.61
CA PHE A 867 29.81 20.33 3.45
C PHE A 867 29.24 20.93 2.16
N ASP A 868 30.06 21.01 1.10
CA ASP A 868 29.55 21.32 -0.23
C ASP A 868 28.47 20.30 -0.61
N ALA A 869 27.35 20.75 -1.16
CA ALA A 869 26.34 19.84 -1.64
C ALA A 869 25.65 20.40 -2.87
N ASP A 870 25.21 19.48 -3.72
CA ASP A 870 24.34 19.76 -4.84
C ASP A 870 22.86 19.69 -4.42
N TYR A 871 22.00 19.89 -5.41
CA TYR A 871 20.56 19.81 -5.27
C TYR A 871 20.09 18.51 -4.60
N TRP A 872 20.69 17.37 -4.94
CA TRP A 872 20.20 16.06 -4.50
C TRP A 872 20.49 15.81 -3.02
N VAL A 873 21.68 16.17 -2.57
CA VAL A 873 22.05 16.06 -1.17
C VAL A 873 21.16 16.98 -0.32
N ASP A 874 20.96 18.24 -0.74
CA ASP A 874 20.12 19.19 -0.01
C ASP A 874 18.65 18.78 0.03
N TYR A 875 18.12 18.32 -1.10
CA TYR A 875 16.77 17.79 -1.16
C TYR A 875 16.61 16.63 -0.16
N THR A 876 17.58 15.73 -0.09
CA THR A 876 17.51 14.57 0.80
C THR A 876 17.66 14.97 2.27
N ILE A 877 18.57 15.91 2.59
CA ILE A 877 18.69 16.47 3.95
C ILE A 877 17.39 17.14 4.37
N GLN A 878 16.79 17.96 3.51
CA GLN A 878 15.52 18.64 3.79
C GLN A 878 14.43 17.63 4.13
N HIS A 879 14.30 16.55 3.35
CA HIS A 879 13.23 15.57 3.57
C HIS A 879 13.51 14.66 4.77
N ALA A 880 14.76 14.31 5.04
CA ALA A 880 15.16 13.61 6.26
C ALA A 880 14.93 14.46 7.52
N LEU A 881 15.19 15.76 7.46
CA LEU A 881 14.82 16.70 8.52
C LEU A 881 13.30 16.83 8.66
N GLY A 882 12.55 16.83 7.55
CA GLY A 882 11.09 16.82 7.57
C GLY A 882 10.50 15.59 8.29
N ALA A 883 11.03 14.40 8.02
CA ALA A 883 10.66 13.18 8.75
C ALA A 883 10.96 13.28 10.25
N ASN A 884 12.06 13.96 10.60
CA ASN A 884 12.51 14.18 11.97
C ASN A 884 12.02 15.50 12.60
N GLU A 885 11.03 16.20 12.01
CA GLU A 885 10.60 17.55 12.45
C GLU A 885 10.32 17.60 13.95
N LYS A 886 9.65 16.57 14.48
CA LYS A 886 9.27 16.49 15.91
C LYS A 886 10.47 16.53 16.86
N ILE A 887 11.65 16.13 16.39
CA ILE A 887 12.87 16.05 17.20
C ILE A 887 13.52 17.43 17.36
N TRP A 888 13.62 18.21 16.29
CA TRP A 888 14.40 19.45 16.27
C TRP A 888 13.55 20.74 16.26
N ARG A 889 12.23 20.64 15.99
CA ARG A 889 11.33 21.80 15.87
C ARG A 889 11.34 22.73 17.09
N ALA A 890 11.30 22.18 18.30
CA ALA A 890 11.31 22.99 19.51
C ALA A 890 12.60 23.80 19.64
N ASP A 891 13.74 23.19 19.31
CA ASP A 891 15.04 23.86 19.30
C ASP A 891 15.13 24.93 18.21
N PHE A 892 14.49 24.73 17.06
CA PHE A 892 14.37 25.77 16.03
C PHE A 892 13.52 26.96 16.50
N LEU A 893 12.31 26.70 17.01
CA LEU A 893 11.37 27.74 17.44
C LEU A 893 11.92 28.57 18.62
N THR A 894 12.72 27.96 19.48
CA THR A 894 13.36 28.63 20.62
C THR A 894 14.68 29.32 20.25
N GLY A 895 15.18 29.13 19.02
CA GLY A 895 16.36 29.79 18.48
C GLY A 895 17.69 29.02 18.64
N LYS A 896 17.68 27.81 19.21
CA LYS A 896 18.89 27.01 19.47
C LYS A 896 19.57 26.47 18.20
N ILE A 897 18.84 26.30 17.09
CA ILE A 897 19.39 25.71 15.85
C ILE A 897 20.19 26.71 15.00
N THR A 898 20.15 28.01 15.32
CA THR A 898 20.84 29.06 14.57
C THR A 898 22.37 28.91 14.51
N GLU A 899 22.96 28.13 15.43
CA GLU A 899 24.39 27.81 15.46
C GLU A 899 24.84 26.85 14.34
N ALA A 900 23.92 26.17 13.64
CA ALA A 900 24.22 25.24 12.54
C ALA A 900 24.56 25.93 11.21
N GLY A 901 24.49 27.27 11.15
CA GLY A 901 24.87 28.08 9.98
C GLY A 901 23.71 28.44 9.03
N PRO A 902 23.94 29.33 8.03
CA PRO A 902 22.89 29.90 7.20
C PRO A 902 22.13 28.88 6.34
N ARG A 903 22.81 27.86 5.83
CA ARG A 903 22.20 26.83 4.96
C ARG A 903 21.25 25.92 5.74
N ALA A 904 21.71 25.38 6.88
CA ALA A 904 20.85 24.64 7.82
C ALA A 904 19.62 25.47 8.18
N THR A 905 19.83 26.72 8.62
CA THR A 905 18.75 27.65 8.99
C THR A 905 17.77 27.86 7.85
N GLY A 906 18.26 28.01 6.61
CA GLY A 906 17.43 28.13 5.42
C GLY A 906 16.52 26.92 5.19
N ILE A 907 17.09 25.70 5.25
CA ILE A 907 16.36 24.44 5.06
C ILE A 907 15.26 24.26 6.12
N VAL A 908 15.60 24.42 7.41
CA VAL A 908 14.60 24.25 8.48
C VAL A 908 13.53 25.35 8.44
N THR A 909 13.88 26.57 8.03
CA THR A 909 12.91 27.65 7.85
C THR A 909 11.93 27.29 6.73
N GLN A 910 12.40 26.74 5.61
CA GLN A 910 11.53 26.31 4.50
C GLN A 910 10.57 25.19 4.94
N LEU A 911 11.04 24.22 5.70
CA LEU A 911 10.19 23.15 6.26
C LEU A 911 9.11 23.70 7.19
N MET A 912 9.48 24.61 8.10
CA MET A 912 8.55 25.22 9.05
C MET A 912 7.58 26.21 8.37
N ALA A 913 7.98 26.77 7.22
CA ALA A 913 7.19 27.67 6.38
C ALA A 913 6.55 26.96 5.17
N ALA A 914 6.44 25.63 5.17
CA ALA A 914 6.01 24.83 4.02
C ALA A 914 4.59 25.16 3.48
N SER A 915 3.79 25.91 4.24
CA SER A 915 2.51 26.45 3.78
C SER A 915 2.45 27.96 3.96
N LYS A 916 1.57 28.63 3.21
CA LYS A 916 1.35 30.08 3.32
C LYS A 916 0.95 30.50 4.75
N SER A 917 0.14 29.68 5.43
CA SER A 917 -0.25 29.91 6.82
C SER A 917 0.91 29.67 7.78
N GLY A 918 1.67 28.58 7.61
CA GLY A 918 2.88 28.31 8.39
C GLY A 918 3.92 29.42 8.28
N ALA A 919 4.19 29.89 7.06
CA ALA A 919 5.09 31.02 6.79
C ALA A 919 4.64 32.32 7.48
N ALA A 920 3.33 32.58 7.55
CA ALA A 920 2.78 33.76 8.21
C ALA A 920 2.83 33.65 9.75
N ALA A 921 2.63 32.46 10.33
CA ALA A 921 2.71 32.25 11.78
C ALA A 921 4.14 32.25 12.32
N LEU A 922 5.09 31.73 11.54
CA LEU A 922 6.43 31.42 12.01
C LEU A 922 7.15 32.58 12.73
N PRO A 923 7.18 33.82 12.19
CA PRO A 923 7.83 34.94 12.86
C PRO A 923 7.22 35.25 14.24
N PHE A 924 5.88 35.15 14.36
CA PHE A 924 5.19 35.42 15.61
C PHE A 924 5.47 34.33 16.65
N LEU A 925 5.47 33.05 16.24
CA LEU A 925 5.80 31.95 17.13
C LEU A 925 7.25 32.04 17.62
N GLN A 926 8.21 32.37 16.75
CA GLN A 926 9.61 32.60 17.14
C GLN A 926 9.75 33.76 18.14
N THR A 927 9.04 34.87 17.94
CA THR A 927 9.01 35.98 18.91
C THR A 927 8.46 35.53 20.26
N LEU A 928 7.38 34.74 20.28
CA LEU A 928 6.71 34.34 21.51
C LEU A 928 7.43 33.24 22.29
N MET A 929 8.24 32.42 21.61
CA MET A 929 8.88 31.23 22.17
C MET A 929 10.41 31.35 22.28
N SER A 930 10.96 32.50 21.93
CA SER A 930 12.38 32.83 22.05
C SER A 930 12.88 32.57 23.49
N GLN A 931 14.05 31.92 23.61
CA GLN A 931 14.70 31.74 24.92
C GLN A 931 15.03 33.06 25.61
N GLN A 932 15.36 34.09 24.82
CA GLN A 932 15.53 35.44 25.33
C GLN A 932 14.17 36.14 25.32
N PRO A 933 13.59 36.46 26.49
CA PRO A 933 12.27 37.07 26.56
C PRO A 933 12.24 38.38 25.79
N LYS A 934 11.33 38.49 24.83
CA LYS A 934 11.09 39.72 24.08
C LYS A 934 10.28 40.72 24.92
N PRO A 935 10.43 42.04 24.69
CA PRO A 935 9.62 43.05 25.38
C PRO A 935 8.12 42.74 25.30
N GLU A 936 7.38 43.04 26.37
CA GLU A 936 5.95 42.73 26.47
C GLU A 936 5.12 43.31 25.32
N GLU A 937 5.48 44.52 24.85
CA GLU A 937 4.84 45.14 23.68
C GLU A 937 5.02 44.32 22.40
N GLU A 938 6.21 43.75 22.18
CA GLU A 938 6.53 42.92 21.02
C GLU A 938 5.78 41.58 21.10
N ARG A 939 5.74 40.97 22.30
CA ARG A 939 4.94 39.75 22.56
C ARG A 939 3.45 40.01 22.31
N ASN A 940 2.89 41.11 22.80
CA ASN A 940 1.49 41.46 22.60
C ASN A 940 1.14 41.70 21.11
N LYS A 941 2.03 42.34 20.36
CA LYS A 941 1.91 42.50 18.91
C LYS A 941 1.93 41.13 18.20
N ALA A 942 2.86 40.25 18.56
CA ALA A 942 2.95 38.90 17.99
C ALA A 942 1.72 38.04 18.31
N MET A 943 1.21 38.06 19.56
CA MET A 943 -0.02 37.34 19.92
C MET A 943 -1.23 37.86 19.14
N THR A 944 -1.35 39.18 18.98
CA THR A 944 -2.45 39.80 18.22
C THR A 944 -2.38 39.42 16.74
N ALA A 945 -1.18 39.47 16.15
CA ALA A 945 -0.99 39.11 14.76
C ALA A 945 -1.26 37.62 14.52
N LEU A 946 -0.78 36.73 15.39
CA LEU A 946 -1.03 35.30 15.32
C LEU A 946 -2.52 34.96 15.47
N ALA A 947 -3.21 35.59 16.41
CA ALA A 947 -4.67 35.45 16.60
C ALA A 947 -5.49 35.98 15.40
N GLY A 948 -4.91 36.88 14.60
CA GLY A 948 -5.53 37.42 13.39
C GLY A 948 -5.35 36.54 12.14
N LEU A 949 -4.54 35.48 12.21
CA LEU A 949 -4.42 34.52 11.11
C LEU A 949 -5.63 33.58 11.05
N GLN A 950 -5.90 33.07 9.85
CA GLN A 950 -7.01 32.17 9.57
C GLN A 950 -6.49 30.77 9.25
N GLY A 951 -7.03 29.77 9.95
CA GLY A 951 -6.70 28.36 9.79
C GLY A 951 -7.87 27.53 9.25
N ASP A 952 -7.71 26.22 9.28
CA ASP A 952 -8.75 25.23 8.97
C ASP A 952 -9.22 24.53 10.24
N SER A 953 -10.50 24.68 10.56
CA SER A 953 -11.09 24.11 11.77
C SER A 953 -11.10 22.57 11.78
N ASN A 954 -11.13 21.89 10.64
CA ASN A 954 -11.13 20.42 10.59
C ASN A 954 -9.75 19.88 10.90
N ARG A 955 -8.69 20.40 10.26
CA ARG A 955 -7.31 20.08 10.63
C ARG A 955 -7.02 20.47 12.07
N GLY A 956 -7.57 21.59 12.54
CA GLY A 956 -7.46 22.02 13.93
C GLY A 956 -8.05 21.04 14.93
N ARG A 957 -9.13 20.34 14.59
CA ARG A 957 -9.68 19.25 15.41
C ARG A 957 -8.70 18.08 15.50
N GLU A 958 -8.05 17.69 14.41
CA GLU A 958 -7.05 16.60 14.42
C GLU A 958 -5.87 16.96 15.35
N VAL A 959 -5.39 18.20 15.27
CA VAL A 959 -4.35 18.73 16.16
C VAL A 959 -4.84 18.71 17.62
N PHE A 960 -6.08 19.12 17.88
CA PHE A 960 -6.69 19.08 19.22
C PHE A 960 -6.77 17.64 19.76
N VAL A 961 -7.24 16.71 18.93
CA VAL A 961 -7.35 15.28 19.28
C VAL A 961 -5.98 14.74 19.66
N ARG A 962 -4.95 15.06 18.88
CA ARG A 962 -3.59 14.57 19.09
C ARG A 962 -2.89 15.18 20.31
N ASN A 963 -3.10 16.46 20.61
CA ASN A 963 -2.27 17.20 21.58
C ASN A 963 -3.02 17.66 22.84
N CYS A 964 -4.36 17.77 22.82
CA CYS A 964 -5.12 18.44 23.87
C CYS A 964 -6.10 17.52 24.61
N THR A 965 -6.58 16.44 23.99
CA THR A 965 -7.62 15.56 24.57
C THR A 965 -7.19 14.78 25.81
N ALA A 966 -5.87 14.60 26.00
CA ALA A 966 -5.32 14.00 27.22
C ALA A 966 -5.75 14.76 28.48
N CYS A 967 -5.94 16.08 28.37
CA CYS A 967 -6.30 16.95 29.49
C CYS A 967 -7.65 17.65 29.32
N HIS A 968 -8.04 17.99 28.11
CA HIS A 968 -9.17 18.88 27.85
C HIS A 968 -10.33 18.19 27.12
N LYS A 969 -11.53 18.39 27.66
CA LYS A 969 -12.79 17.99 27.03
C LYS A 969 -13.34 19.13 26.18
N VAL A 970 -13.93 18.80 25.04
CA VAL A 970 -14.53 19.78 24.11
C VAL A 970 -16.01 19.47 23.84
N GLY A 971 -16.73 20.36 23.15
CA GLY A 971 -18.20 20.36 23.05
C GLY A 971 -18.84 19.12 22.43
N ASN A 972 -18.08 18.34 21.65
CA ASN A 972 -18.52 17.06 21.07
C ASN A 972 -18.37 15.86 22.02
N GLY A 973 -17.85 16.07 23.24
CA GLY A 973 -17.63 15.04 24.25
C GLY A 973 -16.25 14.36 24.22
N GLU A 974 -15.39 14.68 23.24
CA GLU A 974 -14.02 14.15 23.15
C GLU A 974 -13.12 14.74 24.24
N GLY A 975 -12.22 13.91 24.80
CA GLY A 975 -11.20 14.28 25.78
C GLY A 975 -11.57 14.08 27.25
N ARG A 976 -10.66 14.46 28.15
CA ARG A 976 -10.78 14.30 29.61
C ARG A 976 -11.01 15.64 30.33
N GLU A 977 -11.43 15.61 31.59
CA GLU A 977 -11.65 16.83 32.40
C GLU A 977 -10.57 17.02 33.46
N PHE A 978 -9.30 16.90 33.08
CA PHE A 978 -8.19 17.22 33.97
C PHE A 978 -7.85 18.71 33.90
N GLY A 979 -7.85 19.29 32.69
CA GLY A 979 -7.76 20.72 32.44
C GLY A 979 -9.13 21.40 32.33
N PRO A 980 -9.16 22.73 32.15
CA PRO A 980 -10.38 23.46 31.84
C PRO A 980 -11.17 22.82 30.71
N ASN A 981 -12.48 22.61 30.93
CA ASN A 981 -13.39 22.20 29.87
C ASN A 981 -13.45 23.30 28.80
N LEU A 982 -13.18 22.93 27.55
CA LEU A 982 -13.07 23.83 26.40
C LEU A 982 -14.35 23.88 25.56
N ALA A 983 -15.41 23.17 25.95
CA ALA A 983 -16.73 23.36 25.36
C ALA A 983 -17.21 24.80 25.59
N GLY A 984 -17.62 25.49 24.53
CA GLY A 984 -18.02 26.90 24.60
C GLY A 984 -16.85 27.86 24.89
N VAL A 985 -15.58 27.45 24.74
CA VAL A 985 -14.41 28.30 25.07
C VAL A 985 -14.43 29.61 24.29
N ALA A 986 -14.95 29.62 23.06
CA ALA A 986 -15.09 30.82 22.24
C ALA A 986 -16.03 31.88 22.85
N LYS A 987 -16.95 31.51 23.76
CA LYS A 987 -17.79 32.46 24.51
C LYS A 987 -17.03 33.12 25.67
N ARG A 988 -15.98 32.48 26.17
CA ARG A 988 -15.27 32.86 27.41
C ARG A 988 -13.93 33.55 27.13
N MET A 989 -13.28 33.22 26.01
CA MET A 989 -11.95 33.72 25.65
C MET A 989 -11.92 34.14 24.19
N ASN A 990 -11.31 35.30 23.92
CA ASN A 990 -10.99 35.69 22.54
C ASN A 990 -9.72 34.95 22.06
N LYS A 991 -9.49 34.94 20.74
CA LYS A 991 -8.33 34.23 20.13
C LYS A 991 -6.97 34.63 20.73
N VAL A 992 -6.78 35.91 21.10
CA VAL A 992 -5.53 36.39 21.72
C VAL A 992 -5.29 35.73 23.09
N LYS A 993 -6.34 35.62 23.91
CA LYS A 993 -6.23 34.95 25.22
C LYS A 993 -6.01 33.44 25.06
N ILE A 994 -6.60 32.82 24.04
CA ILE A 994 -6.32 31.41 23.70
C ILE A 994 -4.83 31.23 23.32
N VAL A 995 -4.28 32.10 22.47
CA VAL A 995 -2.84 32.09 22.12
C VAL A 995 -1.99 32.19 23.39
N GLN A 996 -2.28 33.14 24.28
CA GLN A 996 -1.55 33.29 25.54
C GLN A 996 -1.60 32.02 26.39
N SER A 997 -2.77 31.41 26.56
CA SER A 997 -2.94 30.21 27.37
C SER A 997 -2.19 28.98 26.82
N VAL A 998 -1.99 28.89 25.49
CA VAL A 998 -1.26 27.77 24.89
C VAL A 998 0.25 28.02 24.88
N VAL A 999 0.69 29.25 24.62
CA VAL A 999 2.12 29.58 24.53
C VAL A 999 2.75 29.82 25.91
N ASP A 1000 1.97 30.38 26.84
CA ASP A 1000 2.40 30.75 28.19
C ASP A 1000 1.35 30.30 29.21
N PRO A 1001 1.26 28.99 29.49
CA PRO A 1001 0.24 28.42 30.37
C PRO A 1001 0.35 28.92 31.82
N ASN A 1002 1.48 29.54 32.20
CA ASN A 1002 1.73 30.09 33.53
C ASN A 1002 1.32 31.56 33.67
N ALA A 1003 0.95 32.23 32.58
CA ALA A 1003 0.53 33.63 32.63
C ALA A 1003 -0.73 33.86 33.47
N ASP A 1004 -1.60 32.85 33.58
CA ASP A 1004 -2.89 32.95 34.29
C ASP A 1004 -3.40 31.55 34.71
N VAL A 1005 -3.15 31.16 35.96
CA VAL A 1005 -3.44 29.81 36.48
C VAL A 1005 -4.45 29.86 37.62
N ALA A 1006 -5.64 29.30 37.39
CA ALA A 1006 -6.62 29.10 38.45
C ALA A 1006 -6.10 28.06 39.46
N GLU A 1007 -6.36 28.29 40.75
CA GLU A 1007 -5.81 27.50 41.86
C GLU A 1007 -6.01 25.98 41.69
N LYS A 1008 -7.20 25.57 41.19
CA LYS A 1008 -7.54 24.16 40.95
C LYS A 1008 -6.74 23.46 39.83
N TYR A 1009 -6.01 24.19 38.99
CA TYR A 1009 -5.19 23.63 37.91
C TYR A 1009 -3.69 23.80 38.16
N ARG A 1010 -3.30 24.28 39.34
CA ARG A 1010 -1.89 24.39 39.74
C ARG A 1010 -1.29 22.99 39.93
N SER A 1011 -0.05 22.85 39.49
CA SER A 1011 0.74 21.64 39.71
C SER A 1011 0.99 21.44 41.20
N THR A 1012 0.98 20.19 41.66
CA THR A 1012 1.38 19.77 43.00
C THR A 1012 2.64 18.92 42.88
N LEU A 1013 3.70 19.34 43.56
CA LEU A 1013 4.91 18.54 43.76
C LEU A 1013 4.72 17.67 45.00
N ILE A 1014 4.85 16.36 44.83
CA ILE A 1014 4.88 15.37 45.90
C ILE A 1014 6.28 14.76 45.91
N VAL A 1015 6.96 14.81 47.05
CA VAL A 1015 8.19 14.07 47.31
C VAL A 1015 7.82 12.90 48.20
N THR A 1016 8.07 11.68 47.73
CA THR A 1016 7.83 10.47 48.51
C THR A 1016 8.98 10.17 49.46
N THR A 1017 8.75 9.33 50.48
CA THR A 1017 9.74 8.97 51.53
C THR A 1017 11.00 8.27 51.00
N ASP A 1018 11.00 7.83 49.75
CA ASP A 1018 12.15 7.31 49.00
C ASP A 1018 12.95 8.42 48.26
N GLY A 1019 12.56 9.69 48.44
CA GLY A 1019 13.20 10.86 47.85
C GLY A 1019 12.81 11.13 46.39
N MET A 1020 11.79 10.47 45.84
CA MET A 1020 11.37 10.65 44.45
C MET A 1020 10.40 11.84 44.30
N PRO A 1021 10.79 12.93 43.60
CA PRO A 1021 9.88 14.04 43.31
C PRO A 1021 8.96 13.71 42.13
N THR A 1022 7.66 13.93 42.30
CA THR A 1022 6.66 13.82 41.23
C THR A 1022 5.80 15.09 41.21
N ALA A 1023 5.79 15.79 40.08
CA ALA A 1023 4.93 16.96 39.87
C ALA A 1023 3.74 16.61 38.96
N GLY A 1024 2.54 17.08 39.30
CA GLY A 1024 1.35 16.84 38.49
C GLY A 1024 0.08 17.46 39.05
N LEU A 1025 -1.05 17.23 38.39
CA LEU A 1025 -2.36 17.67 38.87
C LEU A 1025 -2.97 16.62 39.79
N VAL A 1026 -3.44 17.03 40.98
CA VAL A 1026 -4.23 16.14 41.82
C VAL A 1026 -5.61 15.96 41.18
N VAL A 1027 -5.89 14.77 40.64
CA VAL A 1027 -7.14 14.46 39.92
C VAL A 1027 -8.19 13.82 40.82
N SER A 1028 -7.76 13.11 41.86
CA SER A 1028 -8.63 12.60 42.93
C SER A 1028 -7.83 12.38 44.23
N GLU A 1029 -8.50 12.38 45.37
CA GLU A 1029 -7.88 12.13 46.67
C GLU A 1029 -8.92 11.48 47.60
N ASN A 1030 -8.50 10.43 48.32
CA ASN A 1030 -9.30 9.79 49.37
C ASN A 1030 -8.51 9.75 50.69
N ASP A 1031 -9.01 9.02 51.70
CA ASP A 1031 -8.37 9.00 53.03
C ASP A 1031 -6.98 8.34 53.04
N THR A 1032 -6.68 7.45 52.09
CA THR A 1032 -5.44 6.67 52.05
C THR A 1032 -4.50 7.05 50.91
N GLU A 1033 -5.00 7.62 49.82
CA GLU A 1033 -4.26 7.81 48.58
C GLU A 1033 -4.54 9.17 47.92
N VAL A 1034 -3.55 9.68 47.19
CA VAL A 1034 -3.65 10.82 46.27
C VAL A 1034 -3.40 10.30 44.86
N GLU A 1035 -4.31 10.61 43.93
CA GLU A 1035 -4.12 10.35 42.50
C GLU A 1035 -3.59 11.62 41.81
N LEU A 1036 -2.39 11.52 41.25
CA LEU A 1036 -1.65 12.63 40.63
C LEU A 1036 -1.45 12.35 39.14
N PHE A 1037 -1.97 13.21 38.27
CA PHE A 1037 -1.76 13.14 36.83
C PHE A 1037 -0.49 13.93 36.43
N ASP A 1038 0.54 13.24 35.97
CA ASP A 1038 1.86 13.83 35.64
C ASP A 1038 1.97 14.38 34.21
N GLY A 1039 0.84 14.51 33.50
CA GLY A 1039 0.79 14.87 32.08
C GLY A 1039 0.87 13.67 31.13
N LYS A 1040 1.19 12.47 31.63
CA LYS A 1040 1.19 11.22 30.85
C LYS A 1040 0.26 10.17 31.45
N ALA A 1041 0.35 9.93 32.75
CA ALA A 1041 -0.41 8.91 33.46
C ALA A 1041 -0.90 9.41 34.82
N VAL A 1042 -1.90 8.72 35.38
CA VAL A 1042 -2.35 8.93 36.75
C VAL A 1042 -1.54 8.02 37.67
N ARG A 1043 -0.80 8.60 38.60
CA ARG A 1043 -0.04 7.90 39.63
C ARG A 1043 -0.82 7.88 40.94
N LYS A 1044 -0.91 6.71 41.56
CA LYS A 1044 -1.47 6.57 42.90
C LYS A 1044 -0.33 6.65 43.91
N ILE A 1045 -0.41 7.60 44.83
CA ILE A 1045 0.60 7.79 45.88
C ILE A 1045 -0.12 7.62 47.21
N ALA A 1046 0.30 6.62 48.00
CA ALA A 1046 -0.24 6.45 49.34
C ALA A 1046 0.17 7.66 50.20
N LYS A 1047 -0.76 8.21 50.97
CA LYS A 1047 -0.49 9.36 51.84
C LYS A 1047 0.59 9.07 52.88
N ALA A 1048 0.71 7.81 53.29
CA ALA A 1048 1.76 7.35 54.19
C ALA A 1048 3.18 7.48 53.60
N ASP A 1049 3.27 7.51 52.27
CA ASP A 1049 4.54 7.60 51.54
C ASP A 1049 4.89 9.04 51.16
N ILE A 1050 4.06 10.03 51.49
CA ILE A 1050 4.30 11.45 51.18
C ILE A 1050 5.14 12.09 52.28
N GLU A 1051 6.38 12.47 51.95
CA GLU A 1051 7.26 13.24 52.83
C GLU A 1051 6.99 14.74 52.71
N GLU A 1052 6.85 15.25 51.47
CA GLU A 1052 6.58 16.66 51.19
C GLU A 1052 5.49 16.80 50.12
N ARG A 1053 4.57 17.76 50.32
CA ARG A 1053 3.55 18.13 49.32
C ARG A 1053 3.48 19.65 49.21
N VAL A 1054 3.75 20.17 48.01
CA VAL A 1054 3.72 21.61 47.73
C VAL A 1054 2.90 21.89 46.48
N THR A 1055 1.84 22.67 46.63
CA THR A 1055 1.14 23.26 45.49
C THR A 1055 1.99 24.38 44.91
N GLN A 1056 2.40 24.21 43.66
CA GLN A 1056 3.23 25.14 42.92
C GLN A 1056 2.41 26.32 42.39
N GLN A 1057 3.06 27.42 41.97
CA GLN A 1057 2.36 28.51 41.26
C GLN A 1057 2.20 28.19 39.77
N GLN A 1058 2.94 27.20 39.27
CA GLN A 1058 2.92 26.72 37.90
C GLN A 1058 1.64 25.94 37.60
N SER A 1059 1.20 26.06 36.35
CA SER A 1059 0.13 25.28 35.74
C SER A 1059 0.52 23.80 35.67
N SER A 1060 -0.49 22.94 35.74
CA SER A 1060 -0.36 21.52 35.38
C SER A 1060 -0.28 21.30 33.86
N MET A 1061 -0.64 22.30 33.05
CA MET A 1061 -0.37 22.28 31.62
C MET A 1061 1.15 22.45 31.38
N PRO A 1062 1.81 21.52 30.67
CA PRO A 1062 3.25 21.59 30.44
C PRO A 1062 3.67 22.88 29.72
N GLU A 1063 4.77 23.50 30.18
CA GLU A 1063 5.44 24.55 29.41
C GLU A 1063 5.93 23.99 28.06
N GLY A 1064 5.99 24.86 27.05
CA GLY A 1064 6.46 24.47 25.72
C GLY A 1064 5.47 23.65 24.89
N ALA A 1065 4.21 23.48 25.33
CA ALA A 1065 3.17 22.79 24.56
C ALA A 1065 2.98 23.37 23.14
N ALA A 1066 3.14 24.69 22.95
CA ALA A 1066 3.10 25.30 21.62
C ALA A 1066 4.23 24.82 20.68
N SER A 1067 5.37 24.35 21.21
CA SER A 1067 6.53 23.89 20.43
C SER A 1067 6.38 22.50 19.84
N THR A 1068 5.40 21.74 20.31
CA THR A 1068 5.10 20.39 19.83
C THR A 1068 4.15 20.40 18.61
N VAL A 1069 3.68 21.59 18.20
CA VAL A 1069 2.73 21.80 17.11
C VAL A 1069 3.40 22.60 15.98
N ALA A 1070 3.19 22.21 14.73
CA ALA A 1070 3.76 22.93 13.59
C ALA A 1070 3.11 24.33 13.45
N PRO A 1071 3.79 25.34 12.88
CA PRO A 1071 3.23 26.70 12.75
C PRO A 1071 1.86 26.75 12.06
N SER A 1072 1.65 25.96 11.00
CA SER A 1072 0.36 25.87 10.32
C SER A 1072 -0.71 25.17 11.17
N GLU A 1073 -0.33 24.07 11.83
CA GLU A 1073 -1.21 23.33 12.75
C GLU A 1073 -1.63 24.18 13.95
N PHE A 1074 -0.77 25.10 14.41
CA PHE A 1074 -1.09 26.01 15.50
C PHE A 1074 -2.22 26.96 15.10
N ILE A 1075 -2.18 27.52 13.89
CA ILE A 1075 -3.26 28.38 13.39
C ILE A 1075 -4.55 27.57 13.20
N ASP A 1076 -4.45 26.35 12.66
CA ASP A 1076 -5.60 25.44 12.50
C ASP A 1076 -6.25 25.14 13.87
N LEU A 1077 -5.45 24.85 14.91
CA LEU A 1077 -5.91 24.65 16.28
C LEU A 1077 -6.63 25.89 16.84
N LEU A 1078 -6.08 27.09 16.63
CA LEU A 1078 -6.73 28.34 17.05
C LEU A 1078 -8.09 28.55 16.37
N GLU A 1079 -8.20 28.20 15.07
CA GLU A 1079 -9.46 28.28 14.34
C GLU A 1079 -10.49 27.31 14.91
N TYR A 1080 -10.10 26.06 15.17
CA TYR A 1080 -10.97 25.05 15.78
C TYR A 1080 -11.48 25.49 17.15
N LEU A 1081 -10.60 25.96 18.05
CA LEU A 1081 -10.97 26.40 19.38
C LEU A 1081 -11.88 27.64 19.34
N ALA A 1082 -11.66 28.55 18.40
CA ALA A 1082 -12.51 29.72 18.19
C ALA A 1082 -13.91 29.37 17.63
N ALA A 1083 -14.06 28.19 17.02
CA ALA A 1083 -15.35 27.69 16.55
C ALA A 1083 -16.18 27.00 17.67
N GLN A 1084 -15.57 26.65 18.81
CA GLN A 1084 -16.24 25.92 19.90
C GLN A 1084 -17.18 26.82 20.70
N ASN A 1085 -18.38 27.02 20.16
CA ASN A 1085 -19.46 27.81 20.77
C ASN A 1085 -20.52 26.96 21.50
N GLN A 1086 -20.45 25.63 21.39
CA GLN A 1086 -21.41 24.73 22.03
C GLN A 1086 -20.92 24.30 23.41
N ASP A 1087 -21.79 24.37 24.42
CA ASP A 1087 -21.53 23.82 25.75
C ASP A 1087 -21.71 22.28 25.70
N VAL A 1088 -21.07 21.54 26.60
CA VAL A 1088 -21.28 20.08 26.68
C VAL A 1088 -22.75 19.82 27.01
N PRO A 1089 -23.47 18.93 26.29
CA PRO A 1089 -24.78 18.48 26.71
C PRO A 1089 -24.72 17.95 28.14
N THR A 1090 -25.57 18.45 29.04
CA THR A 1090 -25.64 17.93 30.40
C THR A 1090 -25.89 16.42 30.35
N ALA A 1091 -25.04 15.65 31.04
CA ALA A 1091 -25.22 14.21 31.17
C ALA A 1091 -26.64 13.94 31.69
N LYS A 1092 -27.42 13.17 30.92
CA LYS A 1092 -28.69 12.61 31.38
C LYS A 1092 -28.45 11.28 32.07
#